data_AF-A0A961UW09-F1
#
_entry.id   AF-A0A961UW09-F1
#
_cell.length_a   1.000
_cell.length_b   1.000
_cell.length_c   1.000
_cell.angle_alpha   90.00
_cell.angle_beta   90.00
_cell.angle_gamma   90.00
#
_symmetry.space_group_name_H-M   'P 1'
#
loop_
_entity.id
_entity.type
_entity.pdbx_description
1 polymer ?
#
loop_
_entity_poly.entity_id
_entity_poly.type
_entity_poly.pdbx_seq_one_letter_code
_entity_poly.pdbx_strand_id
1 'polypeptide(L)'
;DAKRIEAMAEDKGVEGTGKQGRGPVYRQRMGELNLLQNAYKIADERARDAQKRLSATETRLAAIDRELANIDGDLAKFKGEAETAQQRIELAKDTASEDVGQRLDPSRLVPSFDRAIAEFREKPSSEQLASIQSLCGDIYTALQDTPETKSQLQNLSCDPKRTSDAASNLFALQAGIKQFAATCSGGDKLVANRNADELFAFARRCLQDSGLPSADTDALRNKINQVELARDDKAHRFVVTWNAFNDGNRLAYLALAIAIAIDSLIFMSGLFGANAVRSPLSDVPTFKARSAAQLEATINAALGPHPHETAWLTLHALRPMTYTDGFSAICDLSTMDRTTAGRVRMVLTAGADIGAVETISHDPECYRVRSELREYLSTVCSKHFNTDATAKEKAQLQKLVGAALEPHPREHADIVLHSLEPIRETEGFTSIVTLGEVKDPYELRVVRRVLNAGATVGAVAPDKNVDDRYCIRPVLYETLLTILAGSQPSPQYAIERGFVLEDRTRSVIDGGRLNEATAELPLEQQPQRLERPQAKLAEMSQEQIDQWQVYCRQELLGSINLDIETVDQRLQSQAARSAIMQAYKSLLAVSYSNANLANYLDTFQKEQGQVLDDAIQRLYIEAGESNTKRQIVDLVQNRMEEDHAHYMLFPESGMISYLIEELERAATPDDGLLQEEQQLLEQLKYVRDGLYELDLADPTSWAEINQRLAPRKPQRYPGYVQKPAPRNRQS
;
A
#
# COMPACT_ATOMS: atom_id res chain seq x y z
N ASP A 1 -50.76 10.97 31.95
CA ASP A 1 -50.05 12.24 31.64
C ASP A 1 -48.96 12.63 32.62
N ALA A 2 -49.18 12.65 33.94
CA ALA A 2 -48.16 13.04 34.92
C ALA A 2 -46.78 12.30 34.77
N LYS A 3 -46.78 10.96 34.64
CA LYS A 3 -45.54 10.18 34.44
C LYS A 3 -44.81 10.48 33.12
N ARG A 4 -45.53 10.93 32.08
CA ARG A 4 -44.95 11.26 30.77
C ARG A 4 -44.30 12.65 30.80
N ILE A 5 -44.90 13.56 31.56
CA ILE A 5 -44.37 14.92 31.81
C ILE A 5 -43.12 14.84 32.68
N GLU A 6 -43.11 14.00 33.71
CA GLU A 6 -41.94 13.76 34.56
C GLU A 6 -40.77 13.13 33.79
N ALA A 7 -41.05 12.14 32.93
CA ALA A 7 -40.06 11.55 32.04
C ALA A 7 -39.46 12.56 31.03
N MET A 8 -40.28 13.48 30.49
CA MET A 8 -39.81 14.54 29.60
C MET A 8 -39.02 15.64 30.33
N ALA A 9 -39.33 15.90 31.60
CA ALA A 9 -38.58 16.84 32.43
C ALA A 9 -37.20 16.28 32.80
N GLU A 10 -37.10 14.97 33.09
CA GLU A 10 -35.81 14.31 33.36
C GLU A 10 -34.92 14.19 32.11
N ASP A 11 -35.49 14.07 30.90
CA ASP A 11 -34.74 14.07 29.64
C ASP A 11 -34.18 15.45 29.29
N LYS A 12 -34.93 16.52 29.61
CA LYS A 12 -34.50 17.91 29.33
C LYS A 12 -33.45 18.42 30.33
N GLY A 13 -33.34 17.81 31.51
CA GLY A 13 -32.43 18.24 32.57
C GLY A 13 -32.93 19.47 33.32
N VAL A 14 -32.25 19.84 34.40
CA VAL A 14 -32.66 20.96 35.26
C VAL A 14 -32.47 22.28 34.50
N GLU A 15 -33.59 22.94 34.17
CA GLU A 15 -33.60 24.21 33.45
C GLU A 15 -32.70 25.24 34.16
N GLY A 16 -31.75 25.81 33.40
CA GLY A 16 -30.79 26.82 33.87
C GLY A 16 -29.36 26.34 34.12
N THR A 17 -29.08 25.03 34.12
CA THR A 17 -27.71 24.51 34.41
C THR A 17 -26.93 24.04 33.19
N GLY A 18 -27.55 24.00 32.00
CA GLY A 18 -26.91 23.54 30.75
C GLY A 18 -26.52 22.06 30.71
N LYS A 19 -26.81 21.28 31.76
CA LYS A 19 -26.50 19.85 31.81
C LYS A 19 -27.67 19.04 31.23
N GLN A 20 -27.37 18.25 30.20
CA GLN A 20 -28.33 17.38 29.55
C GLN A 20 -28.90 16.36 30.56
N GLY A 21 -30.22 16.26 30.60
CA GLY A 21 -30.93 15.35 31.48
C GLY A 21 -30.67 13.89 31.11
N ARG A 22 -30.51 13.03 32.12
CA ARG A 22 -30.35 11.58 31.93
C ARG A 22 -31.73 10.93 32.00
N GLY A 23 -32.44 10.92 30.89
CA GLY A 23 -33.80 10.38 30.85
C GLY A 23 -33.90 8.86 30.99
N PRO A 24 -35.12 8.32 30.86
CA PRO A 24 -35.41 6.92 31.17
C PRO A 24 -34.64 5.92 30.30
N VAL A 25 -34.39 6.25 29.03
CA VAL A 25 -33.61 5.40 28.11
C VAL A 25 -32.15 5.31 28.54
N TYR A 26 -31.56 6.40 29.01
CA TYR A 26 -30.18 6.41 29.53
C TYR A 26 -30.05 5.49 30.75
N ARG A 27 -31.04 5.50 31.67
CA ARG A 27 -31.04 4.59 32.83
C ARG A 27 -31.19 3.13 32.42
N GLN A 28 -32.02 2.84 31.43
CA GLN A 28 -32.16 1.48 30.89
C GLN A 28 -30.81 1.00 30.32
N ARG A 29 -30.16 1.80 29.48
CA ARG A 29 -28.84 1.47 28.90
C ARG A 29 -27.74 1.33 29.95
N MET A 30 -27.70 2.20 30.95
CA MET A 30 -26.75 2.07 32.06
C MET A 30 -27.05 0.85 32.95
N GLY A 31 -28.33 0.48 33.10
CA GLY A 31 -28.75 -0.76 33.75
C GLY A 31 -28.25 -1.99 32.98
N GLU A 32 -28.45 -2.02 31.67
CA GLU A 32 -27.95 -3.08 30.77
C GLU A 32 -26.41 -3.18 30.85
N LEU A 33 -25.70 -2.05 30.79
CA LEU A 33 -24.25 -2.00 30.88
C LEU A 33 -23.74 -2.53 32.23
N ASN A 34 -24.38 -2.14 33.34
CA ASN A 34 -24.04 -2.67 34.67
C ASN A 34 -24.28 -4.18 34.77
N LEU A 35 -25.38 -4.69 34.19
CA LEU A 35 -25.65 -6.14 34.15
C LEU A 35 -24.56 -6.88 33.35
N LEU A 36 -24.18 -6.35 32.20
CA LEU A 36 -23.12 -6.94 31.37
C LEU A 36 -21.75 -6.89 32.05
N GLN A 37 -21.40 -5.78 32.71
CA GLN A 37 -20.16 -5.66 33.47
C GLN A 37 -20.12 -6.64 34.65
N ASN A 38 -21.24 -6.84 35.35
CA ASN A 38 -21.33 -7.81 36.42
C ASN A 38 -21.21 -9.25 35.89
N ALA A 39 -21.86 -9.56 34.76
CA ALA A 39 -21.73 -10.87 34.12
C ALA A 39 -20.28 -11.15 33.68
N TYR A 40 -19.59 -10.14 33.15
CA TYR A 40 -18.18 -10.24 32.80
C TYR A 40 -17.29 -10.50 34.01
N LYS A 41 -17.48 -9.76 35.11
CA LYS A 41 -16.71 -9.98 36.36
C LYS A 41 -16.90 -11.39 36.91
N ILE A 42 -18.14 -11.90 36.91
CA ILE A 42 -18.43 -13.27 37.35
C ILE A 42 -17.74 -14.30 36.43
N ALA A 43 -17.71 -14.04 35.11
CA ALA A 43 -17.02 -14.92 34.17
C ALA A 43 -15.49 -14.89 34.39
N ASP A 44 -14.90 -13.73 34.64
CA ASP A 44 -13.46 -13.59 34.96
C ASP A 44 -13.12 -14.31 36.28
N GLU A 45 -13.94 -14.15 37.32
CA GLU A 45 -13.74 -14.87 38.59
C GLU A 45 -13.83 -16.39 38.42
N ARG A 46 -14.77 -16.89 37.61
CA ARG A 46 -14.88 -18.33 37.30
C ARG A 46 -13.66 -18.84 36.52
N ALA A 47 -13.14 -18.06 35.58
CA ALA A 47 -11.94 -18.42 34.83
C ALA A 47 -10.72 -18.49 35.75
N ARG A 48 -10.56 -17.51 36.65
CA ARG A 48 -9.48 -17.51 37.65
C ARG A 48 -9.59 -18.68 38.64
N ASP A 49 -10.80 -19.03 39.07
CA ASP A 49 -11.00 -20.20 39.95
C ASP A 49 -10.65 -21.51 39.22
N ALA A 50 -11.06 -21.66 37.95
CA ALA A 50 -10.68 -22.80 37.13
C ALA A 50 -9.15 -22.89 36.94
N GLN A 51 -8.49 -21.76 36.70
CA GLN A 51 -7.02 -21.70 36.58
C GLN A 51 -6.31 -22.10 37.88
N LYS A 52 -6.83 -21.68 39.04
CA LYS A 52 -6.31 -22.10 40.35
C LYS A 52 -6.50 -23.60 40.60
N ARG A 53 -7.63 -24.17 40.18
CA ARG A 53 -7.85 -25.62 40.29
C ARG A 53 -6.87 -26.39 39.40
N LEU A 54 -6.60 -25.87 38.21
CA LEU A 54 -5.65 -26.48 37.26
C LEU A 54 -4.23 -26.48 37.84
N SER A 55 -3.74 -25.35 38.34
CA SER A 55 -2.40 -25.30 38.96
C SER A 55 -2.31 -26.15 40.24
N ALA A 56 -3.39 -26.24 41.02
CA ALA A 56 -3.48 -27.16 42.15
C ALA A 56 -3.43 -28.64 41.73
N THR A 57 -4.03 -29.00 40.58
CA THR A 57 -3.93 -30.37 40.05
C THR A 57 -2.55 -30.68 39.48
N GLU A 58 -1.89 -29.74 38.80
CA GLU A 58 -0.53 -29.90 38.29
C GLU A 58 0.47 -30.13 39.43
N THR A 59 0.35 -29.35 40.51
CA THR A 59 1.20 -29.52 41.71
C THR A 59 0.96 -30.86 42.40
N ARG A 60 -0.29 -31.36 42.41
CA ARG A 60 -0.60 -32.72 42.91
C ARG A 60 -0.02 -33.81 42.03
N LEU A 61 -0.12 -33.69 40.70
CA LEU A 61 0.49 -34.64 39.77
C LEU A 61 2.01 -34.70 39.96
N ALA A 62 2.67 -33.54 40.06
CA ALA A 62 4.11 -33.49 40.32
C ALA A 62 4.51 -34.09 41.68
N ALA A 63 3.62 -34.05 42.68
CA ALA A 63 3.85 -34.73 43.96
C ALA A 63 3.68 -36.25 43.82
N ILE A 64 2.63 -36.71 43.12
CA ILE A 64 2.38 -38.13 42.85
C ILE A 64 3.52 -38.75 42.04
N ASP A 65 4.07 -38.04 41.05
CA ASP A 65 5.21 -38.52 40.26
C ASP A 65 6.46 -38.77 41.12
N ARG A 66 6.69 -37.92 42.14
CA ARG A 66 7.78 -38.13 43.10
C ARG A 66 7.50 -39.32 44.01
N GLU A 67 6.25 -39.50 44.45
CA GLU A 67 5.86 -40.66 45.25
C GLU A 67 6.00 -41.96 44.46
N LEU A 68 5.62 -41.98 43.18
CA LEU A 68 5.82 -43.12 42.28
C LEU A 68 7.31 -43.43 42.09
N ALA A 69 8.16 -42.42 41.88
CA ALA A 69 9.61 -42.63 41.75
C ALA A 69 10.22 -43.21 43.03
N ASN A 70 9.73 -42.81 44.21
CA ASN A 70 10.16 -43.38 45.49
C ASN A 70 9.67 -44.83 45.65
N ILE A 71 8.41 -45.12 45.30
CA ILE A 71 7.86 -46.48 45.35
C ILE A 71 8.61 -47.42 44.39
N ASP A 72 8.95 -46.96 43.19
CA ASP A 72 9.76 -47.76 42.24
C ASP A 72 11.16 -48.03 42.78
N GLY A 73 11.79 -47.06 43.44
CA GLY A 73 13.06 -47.23 44.15
C GLY A 73 12.97 -48.28 45.28
N ASP A 74 11.91 -48.21 46.09
CA ASP A 74 11.66 -49.17 47.17
C ASP A 74 11.34 -50.57 46.62
N LEU A 75 10.58 -50.66 45.52
CA LEU A 75 10.25 -51.93 44.87
C LEU A 75 11.50 -52.58 44.27
N ALA A 76 12.40 -51.79 43.66
CA ALA A 76 13.69 -52.29 43.20
C ALA A 76 14.55 -52.83 44.36
N LYS A 77 14.54 -52.14 45.50
CA LYS A 77 15.21 -52.59 46.72
C LYS A 77 14.61 -53.91 47.25
N PHE A 78 13.29 -54.00 47.37
CA PHE A 78 12.62 -55.22 47.84
C PHE A 78 12.78 -56.39 46.88
N LYS A 79 12.85 -56.15 45.56
CA LYS A 79 13.20 -57.20 44.59
C LYS A 79 14.63 -57.69 44.79
N GLY A 80 15.60 -56.80 44.98
CA GLY A 80 16.98 -57.18 45.29
C GLY A 80 17.09 -57.97 46.60
N GLU A 81 16.33 -57.59 47.64
CA GLU A 81 16.25 -58.31 48.90
C GLU A 81 15.55 -59.68 48.74
N ALA A 82 14.51 -59.77 47.91
CA ALA A 82 13.82 -61.02 47.61
C ALA A 82 14.70 -62.00 46.81
N GLU A 83 15.41 -61.53 45.78
CA GLU A 83 16.35 -62.34 45.00
C GLU A 83 17.50 -62.86 45.87
N THR A 84 18.06 -62.02 46.74
CA THR A 84 19.11 -62.45 47.68
C THR A 84 18.57 -63.42 48.74
N ALA A 85 17.34 -63.24 49.22
CA ALA A 85 16.70 -64.21 50.10
C ALA A 85 16.40 -65.54 49.39
N GLN A 86 15.97 -65.50 48.13
CA GLN A 86 15.66 -66.67 47.32
C GLN A 86 16.92 -67.49 47.01
N GLN A 87 18.02 -66.83 46.64
CA GLN A 87 19.33 -67.47 46.48
C GLN A 87 19.80 -68.14 47.78
N ARG A 88 19.59 -67.50 48.93
CA ARG A 88 19.92 -68.10 50.24
C ARG A 88 19.05 -69.32 50.57
N ILE A 89 17.78 -69.32 50.16
CA ILE A 89 16.87 -70.46 50.34
C ILE A 89 17.20 -71.60 49.38
N GLU A 90 17.56 -71.32 48.13
CA GLU A 90 18.04 -72.33 47.17
C GLU A 90 19.35 -72.96 47.64
N LEU A 91 20.34 -72.16 48.06
CA LEU A 91 21.58 -72.66 48.64
C LEU A 91 21.34 -73.52 49.89
N ALA A 92 20.34 -73.18 50.72
CA ALA A 92 19.96 -73.95 51.90
C ALA A 92 19.13 -75.21 51.58
N LYS A 93 18.43 -75.24 50.43
CA LYS A 93 17.71 -76.43 49.94
C LYS A 93 18.66 -77.40 49.24
N ASP A 94 19.59 -76.90 48.44
CA ASP A 94 20.57 -77.71 47.74
C ASP A 94 21.56 -78.39 48.72
N THR A 95 21.90 -77.72 49.83
CA THR A 95 22.68 -78.35 50.92
C THR A 95 21.88 -79.37 51.74
N ALA A 96 20.55 -79.40 51.63
CA ALA A 96 19.71 -80.36 52.35
C ALA A 96 19.35 -81.62 51.53
N SER A 97 19.69 -81.67 50.22
CA SER A 97 19.26 -82.77 49.33
C SER A 97 20.36 -83.59 48.66
N GLU A 98 21.64 -83.38 48.94
CA GLU A 98 22.70 -84.28 48.48
C GLU A 98 23.68 -84.66 49.59
N ASP A 99 23.19 -85.52 50.49
CA ASP A 99 24.02 -86.40 51.29
C ASP A 99 24.25 -87.69 50.49
N VAL A 100 25.49 -87.90 50.02
CA VAL A 100 26.22 -89.17 49.80
C VAL A 100 27.30 -88.95 48.73
N GLY A 101 28.55 -89.00 49.19
CA GLY A 101 29.74 -88.66 48.42
C GLY A 101 29.98 -89.51 47.17
N GLN A 102 30.05 -88.83 46.02
CA GLN A 102 31.01 -89.16 44.99
C GLN A 102 32.12 -88.12 45.07
N ARG A 103 33.34 -88.56 45.38
CA ARG A 103 34.54 -87.73 45.16
C ARG A 103 34.57 -87.40 43.67
N LEU A 104 34.22 -86.17 43.31
CA LEU A 104 34.37 -85.62 41.97
C LEU A 104 35.85 -85.72 41.60
N ASP A 105 36.16 -86.52 40.59
CA ASP A 105 37.51 -86.67 40.08
C ASP A 105 37.88 -85.43 39.25
N PRO A 106 38.78 -84.55 39.73
CA PRO A 106 39.06 -83.27 39.08
C PRO A 106 39.58 -83.45 37.64
N SER A 107 40.19 -84.60 37.33
CA SER A 107 40.70 -84.91 35.98
C SER A 107 39.59 -85.04 34.92
N ARG A 108 38.35 -85.34 35.33
CA ARG A 108 37.20 -85.43 34.41
C ARG A 108 36.50 -84.08 34.20
N LEU A 109 36.70 -83.13 35.11
CA LEU A 109 36.08 -81.80 35.06
C LEU A 109 36.88 -80.79 34.23
N VAL A 110 38.20 -81.00 34.05
CA VAL A 110 39.06 -80.12 33.24
C VAL A 110 38.61 -80.04 31.77
N PRO A 111 38.30 -81.16 31.07
CA PRO A 111 37.81 -81.07 29.68
C PRO A 111 36.47 -80.35 29.54
N SER A 112 35.56 -80.51 30.51
CA SER A 112 34.29 -79.76 30.54
C SER A 112 34.49 -78.27 30.81
N PHE A 113 35.47 -77.93 31.65
CA PHE A 113 35.84 -76.55 31.93
C PHE A 113 36.47 -75.86 30.71
N ASP A 114 37.40 -76.53 30.02
CA ASP A 114 38.00 -76.03 28.77
C ASP A 114 36.95 -75.84 27.68
N ARG A 115 35.98 -76.75 27.58
CA ARG A 115 34.85 -76.62 26.68
C ARG A 115 33.95 -75.44 27.03
N ALA A 116 33.62 -75.25 28.31
CA ALA A 116 32.83 -74.11 28.76
C ALA A 116 33.55 -72.77 28.47
N ILE A 117 34.88 -72.72 28.65
CA ILE A 117 35.71 -71.54 28.27
C ILE A 117 35.65 -71.31 26.76
N ALA A 118 35.76 -72.35 25.94
CA ALA A 118 35.67 -72.23 24.48
C ALA A 118 34.29 -71.73 24.03
N GLU A 119 33.22 -72.26 24.61
CA GLU A 119 31.83 -71.85 24.32
C GLU A 119 31.58 -70.40 24.74
N PHE A 120 32.10 -69.96 25.89
CA PHE A 120 32.03 -68.56 26.34
C PHE A 120 32.84 -67.61 25.45
N ARG A 121 34.00 -68.04 24.94
CA ARG A 121 34.79 -67.25 23.97
C ARG A 121 34.06 -67.08 22.64
N GLU A 122 33.26 -68.07 22.24
CA GLU A 122 32.46 -68.01 21.02
C GLU A 122 31.22 -67.12 21.20
N LYS A 123 30.54 -67.21 22.35
CA LYS A 123 29.30 -66.46 22.66
C LYS A 123 29.26 -65.97 24.11
N PRO A 124 29.92 -64.85 24.44
CA PRO A 124 30.01 -64.39 25.83
C PRO A 124 28.61 -64.07 26.36
N SER A 125 28.10 -64.85 27.31
CA SER A 125 26.77 -64.65 27.93
C SER A 125 26.83 -64.83 29.44
N SER A 126 25.88 -64.23 30.16
CA SER A 126 25.80 -64.34 31.62
C SER A 126 25.58 -65.79 32.09
N GLU A 127 24.77 -66.55 31.36
CA GLU A 127 24.48 -67.96 31.63
C GLU A 127 25.74 -68.84 31.50
N GLN A 128 26.56 -68.62 30.46
CA GLN A 128 27.80 -69.36 30.27
C GLN A 128 28.92 -68.92 31.22
N LEU A 129 28.94 -67.65 31.64
CA LEU A 129 29.85 -67.19 32.69
C LEU A 129 29.49 -67.84 34.04
N ALA A 130 28.21 -67.97 34.35
CA ALA A 130 27.73 -68.67 35.54
C ALA A 130 28.08 -70.18 35.51
N SER A 131 28.02 -70.83 34.33
CA SER A 131 28.42 -72.24 34.21
C SER A 131 29.93 -72.43 34.41
N ILE A 132 30.76 -71.53 33.88
CA ILE A 132 32.21 -71.51 34.16
C ILE A 132 32.48 -71.30 35.65
N GLN A 133 31.73 -70.40 36.31
CA GLN A 133 31.87 -70.16 37.75
C GLN A 133 31.52 -71.41 38.57
N SER A 134 30.41 -72.09 38.24
CA SER A 134 30.03 -73.35 38.90
C SER A 134 31.13 -74.39 38.75
N LEU A 135 31.60 -74.64 37.53
CA LEU A 135 32.66 -75.61 37.26
C LEU A 135 34.00 -75.23 37.93
N CYS A 136 34.34 -73.94 38.01
CA CYS A 136 35.51 -73.46 38.75
C CYS A 136 35.36 -73.75 40.25
N GLY A 137 34.18 -73.50 40.82
CA GLY A 137 33.85 -73.79 42.21
C GLY A 137 33.91 -75.29 42.53
N ASP A 138 33.39 -76.13 41.65
CA ASP A 138 33.41 -77.59 41.79
C ASP A 138 34.85 -78.14 41.77
N ILE A 139 35.67 -77.63 40.84
CA ILE A 139 37.10 -77.98 40.74
C ILE A 139 37.87 -77.46 41.97
N TYR A 140 37.59 -76.23 42.41
CA TYR A 140 38.24 -75.63 43.58
C TYR A 140 37.95 -76.44 44.85
N THR A 141 36.69 -76.83 45.06
CA THR A 141 36.25 -77.68 46.19
C THR A 141 36.93 -79.06 46.12
N ALA A 142 36.94 -79.71 44.95
CA ALA A 142 37.59 -81.00 44.76
C ALA A 142 39.12 -80.97 45.00
N LEU A 143 39.80 -79.88 44.64
CA LEU A 143 41.22 -79.68 44.88
C LEU A 143 41.55 -79.27 46.33
N GLN A 144 40.59 -78.68 47.05
CA GLN A 144 40.73 -78.33 48.46
C GLN A 144 40.63 -79.57 49.38
N ASP A 145 39.86 -80.57 48.95
CA ASP A 145 39.69 -81.85 49.63
C ASP A 145 40.91 -82.80 49.48
N THR A 146 41.85 -82.45 48.60
CA THR A 146 43.11 -83.19 48.40
C THR A 146 44.26 -82.54 49.19
N PRO A 147 44.94 -83.29 50.10
CA PRO A 147 45.89 -82.71 51.04
C PRO A 147 47.18 -82.16 50.40
N GLU A 148 47.55 -82.64 49.22
CA GLU A 148 48.77 -82.25 48.49
C GLU A 148 48.63 -80.91 47.73
N THR A 149 47.41 -80.57 47.31
CA THR A 149 47.08 -79.38 46.49
C THR A 149 46.61 -78.18 47.32
N LYS A 150 46.26 -78.40 48.59
CA LYS A 150 45.73 -77.38 49.50
C LYS A 150 46.62 -76.14 49.67
N SER A 151 47.94 -76.30 49.66
CA SER A 151 48.89 -75.17 49.79
C SER A 151 49.01 -74.33 48.51
N GLN A 152 48.69 -74.90 47.34
CA GLN A 152 48.77 -74.24 46.04
C GLN A 152 47.53 -73.39 45.71
N LEU A 153 46.42 -73.60 46.44
CA LEU A 153 45.13 -72.92 46.20
C LEU A 153 44.98 -71.54 46.87
N GLN A 154 45.91 -71.13 47.74
CA GLN A 154 45.76 -69.91 48.56
C GLN A 154 45.65 -68.60 47.76
N ASN A 155 46.07 -68.59 46.48
CA ASN A 155 46.04 -67.41 45.62
C ASN A 155 45.06 -67.54 44.44
N LEU A 156 44.29 -68.64 44.34
CA LEU A 156 43.32 -68.85 43.27
C LEU A 156 41.92 -68.47 43.75
N SER A 157 41.24 -67.59 43.03
CA SER A 157 39.85 -67.20 43.32
C SER A 157 38.97 -67.46 42.11
N CYS A 158 37.86 -68.15 42.34
CA CYS A 158 36.78 -68.35 41.37
C CYS A 158 35.71 -67.23 41.44
N ASP A 159 35.97 -66.11 42.15
CA ASP A 159 35.01 -65.01 42.27
C ASP A 159 34.93 -64.19 40.95
N PRO A 160 33.77 -64.21 40.25
CA PRO A 160 33.63 -63.52 38.99
C PRO A 160 33.32 -62.03 39.15
N LYS A 161 33.18 -61.46 40.35
CA LYS A 161 32.71 -60.07 40.52
C LYS A 161 33.39 -59.06 39.59
N ARG A 162 34.72 -59.13 39.47
CA ARG A 162 35.47 -58.23 38.59
C ARG A 162 35.19 -58.46 37.10
N THR A 163 34.97 -59.70 36.69
CA THR A 163 34.67 -60.05 35.29
C THR A 163 33.20 -59.83 34.96
N SER A 164 32.27 -60.07 35.89
CA SER A 164 30.85 -59.74 35.73
C SER A 164 30.62 -58.23 35.67
N ASP A 165 31.31 -57.45 36.51
CA ASP A 165 31.20 -55.99 36.49
C ASP A 165 31.78 -55.41 35.19
N ALA A 166 32.91 -55.94 34.73
CA ALA A 166 33.54 -55.53 33.47
C ALA A 166 32.73 -55.95 32.22
N ALA A 167 32.05 -57.10 32.27
CA ALA A 167 31.26 -57.64 31.16
C ALA A 167 29.77 -57.24 31.20
N SER A 168 29.30 -56.62 32.29
CA SER A 168 27.91 -56.21 32.49
C SER A 168 27.35 -55.39 31.32
N ASN A 169 28.13 -54.45 30.80
CA ASN A 169 27.77 -53.63 29.66
C ASN A 169 27.59 -54.44 28.37
N LEU A 170 28.43 -55.45 28.16
CA LEU A 170 28.35 -56.33 26.98
C LEU A 170 27.12 -57.25 27.07
N PHE A 171 26.82 -57.78 28.26
CA PHE A 171 25.62 -58.61 28.47
C PHE A 171 24.33 -57.79 28.34
N ALA A 172 24.30 -56.56 28.86
CA ALA A 172 23.19 -55.64 28.69
C ALA A 172 22.95 -55.29 27.21
N LEU A 173 24.03 -55.06 26.45
CA LEU A 173 23.95 -54.81 25.02
C LEU A 173 23.41 -56.02 24.26
N GLN A 174 23.91 -57.23 24.53
CA GLN A 174 23.47 -58.45 23.86
C GLN A 174 22.00 -58.78 24.17
N ALA A 175 21.57 -58.60 25.41
CA ALA A 175 20.18 -58.74 25.81
C ALA A 175 19.30 -57.69 25.10
N GLY A 176 19.76 -56.43 25.04
CA GLY A 176 19.09 -55.34 24.33
C GLY A 176 18.93 -55.63 22.84
N ILE A 177 19.98 -56.08 22.15
CA ILE A 177 19.91 -56.42 20.71
C ILE A 177 18.89 -57.54 20.45
N LYS A 178 18.85 -58.57 21.31
CA LYS A 178 17.88 -59.68 21.18
C LYS A 178 16.45 -59.18 21.38
N GLN A 179 16.23 -58.33 22.38
CA GLN A 179 14.93 -57.73 22.66
C GLN A 179 14.50 -56.82 21.52
N PHE A 180 15.37 -55.90 21.09
CA PHE A 180 15.13 -54.99 19.96
C PHE A 180 14.82 -55.75 18.67
N ALA A 181 15.54 -56.83 18.36
CA ALA A 181 15.21 -57.68 17.22
C ALA A 181 13.80 -58.28 17.35
N ALA A 182 13.44 -58.76 18.54
CA ALA A 182 12.13 -59.36 18.80
C ALA A 182 10.97 -58.35 18.78
N THR A 183 11.12 -57.13 19.29
CA THR A 183 10.03 -56.15 19.44
C THR A 183 10.04 -55.03 18.41
N CYS A 184 11.20 -54.63 17.90
CA CYS A 184 11.36 -53.39 17.13
C CYS A 184 11.84 -53.60 15.69
N SER A 185 12.47 -54.73 15.38
CA SER A 185 12.86 -55.05 14.00
C SER A 185 11.67 -55.58 13.19
N GLY A 186 11.54 -55.10 11.95
CA GLY A 186 10.48 -55.46 10.99
C GLY A 186 9.47 -54.34 10.76
N GLY A 187 9.29 -53.93 9.49
CA GLY A 187 8.38 -52.84 9.09
C GLY A 187 6.91 -53.11 9.43
N ASP A 188 6.51 -54.37 9.56
CA ASP A 188 5.14 -54.77 9.88
C ASP A 188 4.69 -54.30 11.28
N LYS A 189 5.64 -54.13 12.21
CA LYS A 189 5.36 -53.64 13.58
C LYS A 189 5.16 -52.14 13.64
N LEU A 190 5.65 -51.39 12.64
CA LEU A 190 5.38 -49.95 12.49
C LEU A 190 3.97 -49.70 11.95
N VAL A 191 3.48 -50.56 11.05
CA VAL A 191 2.14 -50.44 10.42
C VAL A 191 1.00 -50.76 11.41
N ALA A 192 1.30 -51.46 12.51
CA ALA A 192 0.32 -51.79 13.54
C ALA A 192 -0.15 -50.57 14.36
N ASN A 193 0.64 -49.49 14.43
CA ASN A 193 0.31 -48.30 15.20
C ASN A 193 -0.52 -47.33 14.34
N ARG A 194 -1.74 -47.01 14.78
CA ARG A 194 -2.68 -46.20 13.99
C ARG A 194 -2.59 -44.71 14.32
N ASN A 195 -2.14 -44.37 15.53
CA ASN A 195 -2.08 -43.01 16.03
C ASN A 195 -0.64 -42.51 16.21
N ALA A 196 -0.44 -41.18 16.15
CA ALA A 196 0.88 -40.56 16.31
C ALA A 196 1.45 -40.78 17.72
N ASP A 197 0.62 -40.73 18.76
CA ASP A 197 1.04 -40.99 20.15
C ASP A 197 1.51 -42.44 20.35
N GLU A 198 0.84 -43.39 19.70
CA GLU A 198 1.23 -44.81 19.71
C GLU A 198 2.58 -45.01 19.02
N LEU A 199 2.84 -44.27 17.94
CA LEU A 199 4.13 -44.28 17.24
C LEU A 199 5.26 -43.70 18.10
N PHE A 200 5.03 -42.60 18.82
CA PHE A 200 6.04 -42.03 19.72
C PHE A 200 6.29 -42.94 20.93
N ALA A 201 5.24 -43.52 21.52
CA ALA A 201 5.38 -44.51 22.58
C ALA A 201 6.16 -45.75 22.12
N PHE A 202 5.89 -46.24 20.91
CA PHE A 202 6.64 -47.32 20.27
C PHE A 202 8.11 -46.94 20.07
N ALA A 203 8.40 -45.73 19.55
CA ALA A 203 9.76 -45.26 19.34
C ALA A 203 10.56 -45.15 20.65
N ARG A 204 9.96 -44.65 21.74
CA ARG A 204 10.60 -44.60 23.07
C ARG A 204 10.91 -46.00 23.59
N ARG A 205 9.97 -46.93 23.45
CA ARG A 205 10.15 -48.34 23.85
C ARG A 205 11.30 -48.98 23.09
N CYS A 206 11.40 -48.75 21.79
CA CYS A 206 12.49 -49.28 20.97
C CYS A 206 13.85 -48.66 21.28
N LEU A 207 13.91 -47.37 21.62
CA LEU A 207 15.16 -46.78 22.12
C LEU A 207 15.56 -47.36 23.47
N GLN A 208 14.61 -47.61 24.38
CA GLN A 208 14.89 -48.23 25.67
C GLN A 208 15.37 -49.68 25.52
N ASP A 209 14.73 -50.46 24.64
CA ASP A 209 15.08 -51.86 24.38
C ASP A 209 16.41 -52.02 23.61
N SER A 210 16.94 -50.96 22.99
CA SER A 210 18.18 -51.01 22.18
C SER A 210 19.46 -51.32 22.97
N GLY A 211 19.46 -51.10 24.29
CA GLY A 211 20.63 -51.32 25.15
C GLY A 211 21.82 -50.38 24.87
N LEU A 212 21.61 -49.30 24.10
CA LEU A 212 22.64 -48.31 23.80
C LEU A 212 22.98 -47.44 25.02
N PRO A 213 24.21 -46.89 25.11
CA PRO A 213 24.60 -45.97 26.16
C PRO A 213 23.67 -44.75 26.24
N SER A 214 23.42 -44.26 27.45
CA SER A 214 22.53 -43.11 27.69
C SER A 214 22.90 -41.90 26.84
N ALA A 215 24.19 -41.58 26.74
CA ALA A 215 24.71 -40.46 25.95
C ALA A 215 24.26 -40.48 24.47
N ASP A 216 24.21 -41.65 23.85
CA ASP A 216 23.78 -41.81 22.45
C ASP A 216 22.25 -41.83 22.31
N THR A 217 21.54 -42.37 23.31
CA THR A 217 20.07 -42.39 23.33
C THR A 217 19.44 -41.04 23.66
N ASP A 218 20.14 -40.18 24.40
CA ASP A 218 19.61 -38.87 24.84
C ASP A 218 19.41 -37.92 23.66
N ALA A 219 20.31 -37.95 22.67
CA ALA A 219 20.15 -37.18 21.43
C ALA A 219 18.89 -37.62 20.65
N LEU A 220 18.61 -38.92 20.61
CA LEU A 220 17.44 -39.47 19.93
C LEU A 220 16.15 -39.23 20.72
N ARG A 221 16.18 -39.34 22.05
CA ARG A 221 15.06 -38.97 22.94
C ARG A 221 14.70 -37.50 22.79
N ASN A 222 15.70 -36.61 22.77
CA ASN A 222 15.46 -35.18 22.57
C ASN A 222 14.80 -34.89 21.22
N LYS A 223 15.22 -35.58 20.14
CA LYS A 223 14.56 -35.47 18.83
C LYS A 223 13.11 -35.95 18.87
N ILE A 224 12.83 -37.09 19.50
CA ILE A 224 11.46 -37.60 19.64
C ILE A 224 10.58 -36.61 20.42
N ASN A 225 11.07 -36.10 21.55
CA ASN A 225 10.35 -35.13 22.37
C ASN A 225 10.10 -33.80 21.61
N GLN A 226 11.07 -33.34 20.80
CA GLN A 226 10.89 -32.15 19.95
C GLN A 226 9.79 -32.35 18.91
N VAL A 227 9.76 -33.51 18.24
CA VAL A 227 8.74 -33.80 17.22
C VAL A 227 7.35 -33.92 17.85
N GLU A 228 7.26 -34.48 19.05
CA GLU A 228 6.02 -34.56 19.82
C GLU A 228 5.52 -33.16 20.24
N LEU A 229 6.40 -32.32 20.80
CA LEU A 229 6.09 -30.93 21.17
C LEU A 229 5.67 -30.07 19.97
N ALA A 230 6.17 -30.36 18.77
CA ALA A 230 5.79 -29.66 17.55
C ALA A 230 4.42 -30.09 16.99
N ARG A 231 3.93 -31.27 17.37
CA ARG A 231 2.69 -31.86 16.87
C ARG A 231 1.58 -32.02 17.92
N ASP A 232 1.84 -31.73 19.19
CA ASP A 232 0.83 -31.84 20.23
C ASP A 232 -0.35 -30.87 19.97
N ASP A 233 -1.54 -31.44 19.84
CA ASP A 233 -2.81 -30.72 19.68
C ASP A 233 -3.14 -29.81 20.89
N LYS A 234 -2.39 -29.95 22.00
CA LYS A 234 -2.48 -29.11 23.20
C LYS A 234 -1.44 -27.98 23.24
N ALA A 235 -0.50 -27.93 22.31
CA ALA A 235 0.46 -26.83 22.24
C ALA A 235 -0.28 -25.52 21.91
N HIS A 236 0.15 -24.42 22.55
CA HIS A 236 -0.44 -23.11 22.28
C HIS A 236 -0.34 -22.80 20.78
N ARG A 237 -1.43 -22.33 20.16
CA ARG A 237 -1.52 -22.10 18.70
C ARG A 237 -0.33 -21.33 18.13
N PHE A 238 0.22 -20.40 18.92
CA PHE A 238 1.42 -19.64 18.56
C PHE A 238 2.66 -20.51 18.34
N VAL A 239 2.91 -21.48 19.22
CA VAL A 239 4.06 -22.40 19.14
C VAL A 239 3.90 -23.33 17.93
N VAL A 240 2.68 -23.79 17.69
CA VAL A 240 2.35 -24.61 16.50
C VAL A 240 2.61 -23.81 15.21
N THR A 241 2.17 -22.55 15.14
CA THR A 241 2.43 -21.71 13.97
C THR A 241 3.92 -21.42 13.80
N TRP A 242 4.64 -21.14 14.88
CA TRP A 242 6.09 -20.85 14.82
C TRP A 242 6.90 -22.06 14.38
N ASN A 243 6.59 -23.25 14.93
CA ASN A 243 7.23 -24.49 14.52
C ASN A 243 6.88 -24.84 13.06
N ALA A 244 5.65 -24.60 12.62
CA ALA A 244 5.28 -24.80 11.21
C ALA A 244 6.07 -23.89 10.24
N PHE A 245 6.48 -22.68 10.66
CA PHE A 245 7.37 -21.83 9.87
C PHE A 245 8.81 -22.34 9.86
N ASN A 246 9.32 -22.79 11.01
CA ASN A 246 10.66 -23.41 11.13
C ASN A 246 10.77 -24.70 10.30
N ASP A 247 9.70 -25.48 10.24
CA ASP A 247 9.61 -26.71 9.45
C ASP A 247 9.47 -26.47 7.94
N GLY A 248 9.37 -25.20 7.51
CA GLY A 248 9.28 -24.85 6.09
C GLY A 248 7.93 -25.18 5.45
N ASN A 249 6.86 -25.28 6.23
CA ASN A 249 5.55 -25.67 5.72
C ASN A 249 4.96 -24.58 4.80
N ARG A 250 4.82 -24.89 3.50
CA ARG A 250 4.31 -23.96 2.48
C ARG A 250 2.91 -23.41 2.80
N LEU A 251 2.06 -24.19 3.48
CA LEU A 251 0.72 -23.73 3.87
C LEU A 251 0.77 -22.63 4.93
N ALA A 252 1.74 -22.68 5.84
CA ALA A 252 1.92 -21.63 6.85
C ALA A 252 2.36 -20.31 6.21
N TYR A 253 3.28 -20.36 5.24
CA TYR A 253 3.70 -19.18 4.47
C TYR A 253 2.59 -18.59 3.61
N LEU A 254 1.74 -19.44 3.01
CA LEU A 254 0.57 -18.98 2.25
C LEU A 254 -0.45 -18.30 3.17
N ALA A 255 -0.71 -18.86 4.35
CA ALA A 255 -1.60 -18.23 5.34
C ALA A 255 -1.06 -16.87 5.80
N LEU A 256 0.26 -16.75 6.03
CA LEU A 256 0.91 -15.48 6.37
C LEU A 256 0.78 -14.44 5.25
N ALA A 257 0.99 -14.84 4.00
CA ALA A 257 0.85 -13.96 2.85
C ALA A 257 -0.58 -13.41 2.71
N ILE A 258 -1.60 -14.26 2.91
CA ILE A 258 -3.00 -13.84 2.89
C ILE A 258 -3.32 -12.89 4.04
N ALA A 259 -2.80 -13.16 5.25
CA ALA A 259 -3.01 -12.27 6.39
C ALA A 259 -2.45 -10.86 6.13
N ILE A 260 -1.21 -10.78 5.64
CA ILE A 260 -0.58 -9.50 5.27
C ILE A 260 -1.38 -8.81 4.15
N ALA A 261 -1.87 -9.56 3.17
CA ALA A 261 -2.68 -9.01 2.09
C ALA A 261 -4.02 -8.43 2.60
N ILE A 262 -4.69 -9.10 3.53
CA ILE A 262 -5.95 -8.61 4.12
C ILE A 262 -5.67 -7.37 4.98
N ASP A 263 -4.66 -7.41 5.84
CA ASP A 263 -4.34 -6.29 6.73
C ASP A 263 -3.90 -5.06 5.93
N SER A 264 -3.12 -5.23 4.87
CA SER A 264 -2.75 -4.14 3.96
C SER A 264 -3.95 -3.59 3.20
N LEU A 265 -4.91 -4.43 2.79
CA LEU A 265 -6.14 -3.98 2.14
C LEU A 265 -7.03 -3.20 3.12
N ILE A 266 -7.16 -3.67 4.37
CA ILE A 266 -7.87 -2.95 5.43
C ILE A 266 -7.18 -1.61 5.71
N PHE A 267 -5.86 -1.60 5.85
CA PHE A 267 -5.09 -0.38 6.06
C PHE A 267 -5.26 0.62 4.92
N MET A 268 -5.15 0.17 3.66
CA MET A 268 -5.39 1.01 2.49
C MET A 268 -6.84 1.52 2.45
N SER A 269 -7.82 0.67 2.78
CA SER A 269 -9.22 1.09 2.86
C SER A 269 -9.47 2.13 3.96
N GLY A 270 -8.75 2.04 5.08
CA GLY A 270 -8.79 3.04 6.14
C GLY A 270 -8.13 4.35 5.74
N LEU A 271 -6.95 4.29 5.11
CA LEU A 271 -6.19 5.44 4.66
C LEU A 271 -6.93 6.23 3.57
N PHE A 272 -7.46 5.53 2.56
CA PHE A 272 -8.23 6.17 1.49
C PHE A 272 -9.66 6.51 1.91
N GLY A 273 -10.29 5.72 2.79
CA GLY A 273 -11.63 5.99 3.30
C GLY A 273 -11.71 7.23 4.18
N ALA A 274 -10.68 7.51 4.98
CA ALA A 274 -10.62 8.71 5.81
C ALA A 274 -10.48 10.01 5.00
N ASN A 275 -9.77 9.97 3.86
CA ASN A 275 -9.56 11.13 3.00
C ASN A 275 -10.66 11.35 1.95
N ALA A 276 -11.47 10.33 1.64
CA ALA A 276 -12.51 10.42 0.61
C ALA A 276 -13.83 11.07 1.08
N VAL A 277 -14.03 11.28 2.39
CA VAL A 277 -15.31 11.74 2.96
C VAL A 277 -15.12 12.97 3.88
N ARG A 278 -14.21 13.88 3.51
CA ARG A 278 -14.15 15.19 4.15
C ARG A 278 -14.98 16.17 3.32
N SER A 279 -16.08 16.66 3.90
CA SER A 279 -16.89 17.71 3.27
C SER A 279 -16.07 19.00 3.24
N PRO A 280 -16.02 19.75 2.12
CA PRO A 280 -15.37 21.07 2.09
C PRO A 280 -15.91 22.01 3.18
N LEU A 281 -17.19 21.85 3.54
CA LEU A 281 -17.84 22.62 4.59
C LEU A 281 -17.25 22.38 6.00
N SER A 282 -16.51 21.28 6.23
CA SER A 282 -15.88 21.03 7.54
C SER A 282 -14.78 22.02 7.88
N ASP A 283 -14.23 22.70 6.87
CA ASP A 283 -13.10 23.62 7.02
C ASP A 283 -13.57 25.06 7.25
N VAL A 284 -14.88 25.30 7.27
CA VAL A 284 -15.46 26.60 7.63
C VAL A 284 -15.25 26.85 9.13
N PRO A 285 -14.63 27.97 9.52
CA PRO A 285 -14.46 28.32 10.92
C PRO A 285 -15.83 28.61 11.55
N THR A 286 -16.30 27.74 12.43
CA THR A 286 -17.61 27.87 13.09
C THR A 286 -17.50 27.90 14.61
N PHE A 287 -18.27 28.77 15.27
CA PHE A 287 -18.35 28.83 16.73
C PHE A 287 -19.20 27.70 17.35
N LYS A 288 -19.89 26.91 16.51
CA LYS A 288 -20.77 25.80 16.93
C LYS A 288 -20.20 24.50 16.39
N ALA A 289 -19.84 23.56 17.28
CA ALA A 289 -19.40 22.23 16.88
C ALA A 289 -20.52 21.48 16.13
N ARG A 290 -20.41 21.38 14.80
CA ARG A 290 -21.33 20.62 13.93
C ARG A 290 -20.51 19.58 13.15
N SER A 291 -21.09 18.40 12.93
CA SER A 291 -20.45 17.41 12.05
C SER A 291 -20.59 17.81 10.59
N ALA A 292 -19.68 17.34 9.72
CA ALA A 292 -19.73 17.57 8.28
C ALA A 292 -21.11 17.23 7.69
N ALA A 293 -21.69 16.09 8.07
CA ALA A 293 -23.02 15.68 7.63
C ALA A 293 -24.15 16.65 8.04
N GLN A 294 -24.03 17.31 9.20
CA GLN A 294 -25.00 18.32 9.65
C GLN A 294 -24.87 19.63 8.87
N LEU A 295 -23.65 20.03 8.52
CA LEU A 295 -23.39 21.22 7.70
C LEU A 295 -23.97 21.02 6.29
N GLU A 296 -23.70 19.87 5.68
CA GLU A 296 -24.28 19.48 4.39
C GLU A 296 -25.81 19.43 4.44
N ALA A 297 -26.40 18.84 5.47
CA ALA A 297 -27.85 18.76 5.63
C ALA A 297 -28.49 20.16 5.70
N THR A 298 -27.82 21.14 6.33
CA THR A 298 -28.30 22.51 6.44
C THR A 298 -28.36 23.19 5.06
N ILE A 299 -27.31 23.03 4.25
CA ILE A 299 -27.28 23.59 2.88
C ILE A 299 -28.25 22.84 1.95
N ASN A 300 -28.30 21.51 2.04
CA ASN A 300 -29.21 20.70 1.21
C ASN A 300 -30.70 21.00 1.49
N ALA A 301 -31.06 21.32 2.74
CA ALA A 301 -32.41 21.77 3.06
C ALA A 301 -32.76 23.11 2.39
N ALA A 302 -31.78 24.02 2.27
CA ALA A 302 -31.95 25.32 1.62
C ALA A 302 -31.98 25.25 0.09
N LEU A 303 -31.31 24.27 -0.51
CA LEU A 303 -31.33 24.01 -1.94
C LEU A 303 -32.71 23.56 -2.47
N GLY A 304 -33.55 23.01 -1.58
CA GLY A 304 -34.95 22.71 -1.85
C GLY A 304 -35.18 21.50 -2.77
N PRO A 305 -36.34 21.41 -3.45
CA PRO A 305 -36.74 20.23 -4.23
C PRO A 305 -35.90 20.00 -5.50
N HIS A 306 -35.24 21.05 -6.02
CA HIS A 306 -34.38 20.99 -7.19
C HIS A 306 -32.97 21.48 -6.83
N PRO A 307 -32.16 20.64 -6.15
CA PRO A 307 -30.92 21.11 -5.55
C PRO A 307 -29.85 21.51 -6.58
N HIS A 308 -29.80 20.82 -7.72
CA HIS A 308 -28.90 21.15 -8.82
C HIS A 308 -29.17 22.54 -9.39
N GLU A 309 -30.42 22.83 -9.75
CA GLU A 309 -30.76 24.12 -10.36
C GLU A 309 -30.49 25.28 -9.40
N THR A 310 -30.86 25.11 -8.13
CA THR A 310 -30.64 26.15 -7.12
C THR A 310 -29.14 26.35 -6.84
N ALA A 311 -28.35 25.27 -6.80
CA ALA A 311 -26.89 25.34 -6.65
C ALA A 311 -26.24 26.02 -7.87
N TRP A 312 -26.65 25.66 -9.08
CA TRP A 312 -26.15 26.24 -10.32
C TRP A 312 -26.48 27.74 -10.43
N LEU A 313 -27.73 28.12 -10.12
CA LEU A 313 -28.15 29.53 -10.08
C LEU A 313 -27.34 30.32 -9.04
N THR A 314 -27.09 29.73 -7.88
CA THR A 314 -26.30 30.36 -6.82
C THR A 314 -24.85 30.56 -7.29
N LEU A 315 -24.22 29.55 -7.89
CA LEU A 315 -22.85 29.65 -8.43
C LEU A 315 -22.73 30.72 -9.53
N HIS A 316 -23.71 30.82 -10.43
CA HIS A 316 -23.71 31.85 -11.48
C HIS A 316 -23.95 33.27 -10.95
N ALA A 317 -24.53 33.41 -9.76
CA ALA A 317 -24.70 34.70 -9.10
C ALA A 317 -23.41 35.16 -8.38
N LEU A 318 -22.45 34.26 -8.14
CA LEU A 318 -21.17 34.58 -7.49
C LEU A 318 -20.22 35.29 -8.46
N ARG A 319 -19.72 36.47 -8.06
CA ARG A 319 -18.64 37.18 -8.73
C ARG A 319 -17.34 37.05 -7.93
N PRO A 320 -16.19 36.83 -8.58
CA PRO A 320 -14.92 36.73 -7.87
C PRO A 320 -14.58 38.05 -7.16
N MET A 321 -13.96 37.96 -5.98
CA MET A 321 -13.39 39.08 -5.24
C MET A 321 -11.97 38.77 -4.78
N THR A 322 -11.22 39.79 -4.40
CA THR A 322 -9.90 39.62 -3.77
C THR A 322 -10.05 38.86 -2.46
N TYR A 323 -9.21 37.84 -2.26
CA TYR A 323 -9.30 36.96 -1.10
C TYR A 323 -9.06 37.74 0.19
N THR A 324 -10.06 37.79 1.06
CA THR A 324 -9.98 38.48 2.35
C THR A 324 -10.67 37.63 3.41
N ASP A 325 -9.95 37.28 4.49
CA ASP A 325 -10.47 36.51 5.64
C ASP A 325 -11.16 35.18 5.28
N GLY A 326 -10.75 34.53 4.18
CA GLY A 326 -11.37 33.29 3.68
C GLY A 326 -12.56 33.48 2.74
N PHE A 327 -12.95 34.72 2.44
CA PHE A 327 -13.99 35.04 1.45
C PHE A 327 -13.39 35.19 0.04
N SER A 328 -14.02 34.57 -0.95
CA SER A 328 -13.53 34.50 -2.34
C SER A 328 -14.52 35.02 -3.39
N ALA A 329 -15.80 35.17 -3.03
CA ALA A 329 -16.82 35.66 -3.95
C ALA A 329 -17.80 36.64 -3.29
N ILE A 330 -18.42 37.48 -4.12
CA ILE A 330 -19.51 38.39 -3.73
C ILE A 330 -20.76 37.99 -4.52
N CYS A 331 -21.91 37.96 -3.86
CA CYS A 331 -23.21 37.80 -4.48
C CYS A 331 -24.03 39.08 -4.27
N ASP A 332 -24.52 39.67 -5.35
CA ASP A 332 -25.41 40.85 -5.31
C ASP A 332 -26.79 40.47 -5.84
N LEU A 333 -27.77 40.36 -4.94
CA LEU A 333 -29.13 39.97 -5.29
C LEU A 333 -29.97 41.13 -5.85
N SER A 334 -29.52 42.37 -5.72
CA SER A 334 -30.27 43.56 -6.14
C SER A 334 -30.47 43.65 -7.67
N THR A 335 -29.60 42.97 -8.41
CA THR A 335 -29.59 42.93 -9.88
C THR A 335 -30.40 41.78 -10.48
N MET A 336 -30.96 40.89 -9.66
CA MET A 336 -31.64 39.66 -10.09
C MET A 336 -33.17 39.80 -10.01
N ASP A 337 -33.90 38.96 -10.77
CA ASP A 337 -35.35 38.84 -10.62
C ASP A 337 -35.73 38.34 -9.22
N ARG A 338 -36.87 38.81 -8.68
CA ARG A 338 -37.32 38.54 -7.30
C ARG A 338 -37.46 37.05 -7.01
N THR A 339 -37.88 36.26 -7.99
CA THR A 339 -38.07 34.81 -7.84
C THR A 339 -36.72 34.08 -7.71
N THR A 340 -35.77 34.40 -8.59
CA THR A 340 -34.41 33.87 -8.58
C THR A 340 -33.64 34.34 -7.35
N ALA A 341 -33.74 35.62 -7.01
CA ALA A 341 -33.16 36.20 -5.79
C ALA A 341 -33.67 35.50 -4.54
N GLY A 342 -34.96 35.15 -4.48
CA GLY A 342 -35.54 34.37 -3.37
C GLY A 342 -34.89 33.01 -3.17
N ARG A 343 -34.66 32.26 -4.26
CA ARG A 343 -33.99 30.94 -4.21
C ARG A 343 -32.54 31.05 -3.75
N VAL A 344 -31.79 32.01 -4.30
CA VAL A 344 -30.39 32.24 -3.93
C VAL A 344 -30.27 32.74 -2.48
N ARG A 345 -31.18 33.63 -2.04
CA ARG A 345 -31.22 34.16 -0.67
C ARG A 345 -31.37 33.05 0.39
N MET A 346 -32.16 32.02 0.11
CA MET A 346 -32.31 30.87 1.02
C MET A 346 -30.98 30.13 1.22
N VAL A 347 -30.22 29.90 0.14
CA VAL A 347 -28.90 29.24 0.20
C VAL A 347 -27.89 30.11 0.93
N LEU A 348 -27.86 31.42 0.65
CA LEU A 348 -26.96 32.36 1.31
C LEU A 348 -27.27 32.51 2.80
N THR A 349 -28.54 32.44 3.19
CA THR A 349 -28.98 32.49 4.59
C THR A 349 -28.54 31.22 5.34
N ALA A 350 -28.71 30.04 4.73
CA ALA A 350 -28.19 28.79 5.29
C ALA A 350 -26.64 28.78 5.34
N GLY A 351 -25.99 29.42 4.37
CA GLY A 351 -24.56 29.68 4.36
C GLY A 351 -24.11 30.57 5.52
N ALA A 352 -24.90 31.58 5.87
CA ALA A 352 -24.64 32.45 7.01
C ALA A 352 -24.80 31.72 8.35
N ASP A 353 -25.80 30.83 8.46
CA ASP A 353 -26.02 29.99 9.64
C ASP A 353 -24.84 29.06 9.97
N ILE A 354 -24.06 28.70 8.94
CA ILE A 354 -22.83 27.88 9.08
C ILE A 354 -21.55 28.73 9.02
N GLY A 355 -21.63 30.06 8.99
CA GLY A 355 -20.45 30.94 8.96
C GLY A 355 -19.70 30.99 7.62
N ALA A 356 -20.28 30.45 6.55
CA ALA A 356 -19.70 30.45 5.21
C ALA A 356 -20.08 31.69 4.38
N VAL A 357 -21.03 32.49 4.86
CA VAL A 357 -21.52 33.70 4.20
C VAL A 357 -21.61 34.85 5.20
N GLU A 358 -21.22 36.05 4.79
CA GLU A 358 -21.31 37.26 5.59
C GLU A 358 -22.00 38.39 4.82
N THR A 359 -22.83 39.18 5.48
CA THR A 359 -23.49 40.36 4.89
C THR A 359 -22.57 41.57 4.95
N ILE A 360 -22.36 42.25 3.81
CA ILE A 360 -21.43 43.39 3.70
C ILE A 360 -22.03 44.70 4.26
N SER A 361 -23.36 44.87 4.18
CA SER A 361 -24.06 46.10 4.58
C SER A 361 -25.49 45.82 5.07
N HIS A 362 -26.08 46.79 5.78
CA HIS A 362 -27.51 46.78 6.16
C HIS A 362 -28.46 47.10 5.00
N ASP A 363 -27.94 47.71 3.92
CA ASP A 363 -28.59 47.95 2.63
C ASP A 363 -27.42 48.21 1.65
N PRO A 364 -27.20 47.47 0.54
CA PRO A 364 -28.05 46.55 -0.23
C PRO A 364 -27.75 45.04 -0.01
N GLU A 365 -28.52 44.15 -0.67
CA GLU A 365 -28.45 42.67 -0.62
C GLU A 365 -27.14 42.06 -1.18
N CYS A 366 -26.00 42.49 -0.64
CA CYS A 366 -24.66 42.05 -1.01
C CYS A 366 -24.07 41.14 0.08
N TYR A 367 -23.66 39.94 -0.34
CA TYR A 367 -23.12 38.89 0.53
C TYR A 367 -21.70 38.54 0.09
N ARG A 368 -20.79 38.33 1.05
CA ARG A 368 -19.48 37.68 0.85
C ARG A 368 -19.63 36.20 1.09
N VAL A 369 -19.02 35.41 0.22
CA VAL A 369 -19.11 33.95 0.23
C VAL A 369 -17.70 33.35 0.31
N ARG A 370 -17.51 32.42 1.25
CA ARG A 370 -16.25 31.69 1.41
C ARG A 370 -16.04 30.65 0.32
N SER A 371 -14.77 30.30 0.09
CA SER A 371 -14.35 29.29 -0.89
C SER A 371 -15.03 27.93 -0.68
N GLU A 372 -15.21 27.52 0.57
CA GLU A 372 -15.66 26.18 0.93
C GLU A 372 -17.13 25.95 0.53
N LEU A 373 -17.99 26.98 0.65
CA LEU A 373 -19.38 26.89 0.20
C LEU A 373 -19.47 26.83 -1.33
N ARG A 374 -18.63 27.60 -2.04
CA ARG A 374 -18.56 27.55 -3.50
C ARG A 374 -18.11 26.17 -3.99
N GLU A 375 -17.10 25.59 -3.33
CA GLU A 375 -16.62 24.25 -3.63
C GLU A 375 -17.70 23.20 -3.38
N TYR A 376 -18.38 23.26 -2.24
CA TYR A 376 -19.48 22.35 -1.92
C TYR A 376 -20.62 22.42 -2.94
N LEU A 377 -21.07 23.63 -3.32
CA LEU A 377 -22.11 23.82 -4.34
C LEU A 377 -21.67 23.26 -5.70
N SER A 378 -20.40 23.38 -6.06
CA SER A 378 -19.84 22.76 -7.27
C SER A 378 -19.89 21.23 -7.20
N THR A 379 -19.57 20.64 -6.04
CA THR A 379 -19.70 19.19 -5.81
C THR A 379 -21.16 18.72 -5.92
N VAL A 380 -22.13 19.50 -5.43
CA VAL A 380 -23.56 19.17 -5.57
C VAL A 380 -23.96 19.16 -7.04
N CYS A 381 -23.52 20.14 -7.83
CA CYS A 381 -23.75 20.17 -9.26
C CYS A 381 -23.14 18.95 -9.96
N SER A 382 -21.87 18.64 -9.70
CA SER A 382 -21.17 17.51 -10.36
C SER A 382 -21.72 16.14 -9.96
N LYS A 383 -22.15 15.95 -8.70
CA LYS A 383 -22.76 14.71 -8.21
C LYS A 383 -24.05 14.40 -8.97
N HIS A 384 -24.88 15.40 -9.23
CA HIS A 384 -26.12 15.23 -10.01
C HIS A 384 -25.86 14.76 -11.44
N PHE A 385 -24.80 15.28 -12.10
CA PHE A 385 -24.40 14.81 -13.44
C PHE A 385 -23.90 13.37 -13.44
N ASN A 386 -23.27 12.93 -12.35
CA ASN A 386 -22.73 11.57 -12.23
C ASN A 386 -23.80 10.53 -11.84
N THR A 387 -24.84 10.92 -11.11
CA THR A 387 -25.90 10.00 -10.66
C THR A 387 -27.06 9.84 -11.65
N ASP A 388 -27.40 10.88 -12.42
CA ASP A 388 -28.51 10.83 -13.37
C ASP A 388 -28.01 10.59 -14.80
N ALA A 389 -28.16 9.33 -15.26
CA ALA A 389 -27.83 8.94 -16.64
C ALA A 389 -28.57 9.79 -17.69
N THR A 390 -29.83 10.16 -17.40
CA THR A 390 -30.67 11.01 -18.27
C THR A 390 -30.18 12.46 -18.33
N ALA A 391 -29.61 12.99 -17.23
CA ALA A 391 -29.04 14.34 -17.21
C ALA A 391 -27.72 14.40 -17.99
N LYS A 392 -26.91 13.35 -17.92
CA LYS A 392 -25.70 13.19 -18.73
C LYS A 392 -26.03 13.12 -20.23
N GLU A 393 -27.04 12.34 -20.60
CA GLU A 393 -27.54 12.26 -21.97
C GLU A 393 -28.07 13.61 -22.47
N LYS A 394 -28.83 14.34 -21.64
CA LYS A 394 -29.34 15.68 -21.98
C LYS A 394 -28.21 16.71 -22.16
N ALA A 395 -27.20 16.70 -21.30
CA ALA A 395 -26.04 17.59 -21.42
C ALA A 395 -25.19 17.27 -22.66
N GLN A 396 -24.99 15.99 -22.95
CA GLN A 396 -24.31 15.54 -24.16
C GLN A 396 -25.09 15.94 -25.43
N LEU A 397 -26.42 15.78 -25.39
CA LEU A 397 -27.31 16.23 -26.47
C LEU A 397 -27.20 17.74 -26.68
N GLN A 398 -27.28 18.55 -25.62
CA GLN A 398 -27.17 20.01 -25.70
C GLN A 398 -25.81 20.45 -26.28
N LYS A 399 -24.71 19.79 -25.90
CA LYS A 399 -23.38 20.08 -26.45
C LYS A 399 -23.29 19.78 -27.95
N LEU A 400 -23.76 18.59 -28.37
CA LEU A 400 -23.68 18.16 -29.77
C LEU A 400 -24.63 18.95 -30.68
N VAL A 401 -25.85 19.20 -30.21
CA VAL A 401 -26.83 20.02 -30.92
C VAL A 401 -26.36 21.46 -30.99
N GLY A 402 -25.83 22.03 -29.89
CA GLY A 402 -25.24 23.36 -29.90
C GLY A 402 -24.13 23.49 -30.93
N ALA A 403 -23.18 22.54 -30.99
CA ALA A 403 -22.12 22.54 -32.00
C ALA A 403 -22.64 22.35 -33.43
N ALA A 404 -23.72 21.59 -33.62
CA ALA A 404 -24.34 21.39 -34.93
C ALA A 404 -25.07 22.65 -35.44
N LEU A 405 -25.48 23.53 -34.52
CA LEU A 405 -26.18 24.77 -34.78
C LEU A 405 -25.25 25.97 -35.01
N GLU A 406 -23.95 25.86 -34.73
CA GLU A 406 -22.97 26.90 -35.09
C GLU A 406 -22.85 27.09 -36.62
N PRO A 407 -22.56 28.30 -37.12
CA PRO A 407 -22.22 29.55 -36.40
C PRO A 407 -23.41 30.40 -35.90
N HIS A 408 -24.66 30.09 -36.29
CA HIS A 408 -25.85 30.91 -35.98
C HIS A 408 -26.88 30.10 -35.18
N PRO A 409 -26.67 29.90 -33.87
CA PRO A 409 -27.40 28.89 -33.12
C PRO A 409 -28.91 29.19 -32.99
N ARG A 410 -29.28 30.47 -32.93
CA ARG A 410 -30.68 30.89 -32.82
C ARG A 410 -31.43 30.63 -34.12
N GLU A 411 -30.92 31.16 -35.24
CA GLU A 411 -31.55 31.07 -36.56
C GLU A 411 -31.55 29.64 -37.07
N HIS A 412 -30.49 28.88 -36.83
CA HIS A 412 -30.45 27.46 -37.19
C HIS A 412 -31.42 26.62 -36.35
N ALA A 413 -31.58 26.91 -35.05
CA ALA A 413 -32.56 26.21 -34.22
C ALA A 413 -33.98 26.48 -34.71
N ASP A 414 -34.26 27.72 -35.13
CA ASP A 414 -35.55 28.12 -35.68
C ASP A 414 -35.87 27.37 -36.99
N ILE A 415 -34.91 27.27 -37.91
CA ILE A 415 -35.07 26.48 -39.17
C ILE A 415 -35.45 25.03 -38.86
N VAL A 416 -34.73 24.40 -37.92
CA VAL A 416 -35.00 22.99 -37.58
C VAL A 416 -36.36 22.84 -36.93
N LEU A 417 -36.73 23.71 -35.98
CA LEU A 417 -38.04 23.68 -35.33
C LEU A 417 -39.19 23.85 -36.34
N HIS A 418 -39.04 24.71 -37.35
CA HIS A 418 -40.02 24.89 -38.41
C HIS A 418 -40.15 23.67 -39.34
N SER A 419 -39.13 22.83 -39.42
CA SER A 419 -39.15 21.59 -40.20
C SER A 419 -39.82 20.40 -39.48
N LEU A 420 -40.16 20.54 -38.19
CA LEU A 420 -40.72 19.46 -37.38
C LEU A 420 -42.25 19.40 -37.52
N GLU A 421 -42.76 18.22 -37.89
CA GLU A 421 -44.19 17.93 -37.90
C GLU A 421 -44.62 17.15 -36.64
N PRO A 422 -45.69 17.55 -35.95
CA PRO A 422 -46.15 16.82 -34.77
C PRO A 422 -46.83 15.50 -35.14
N ILE A 423 -46.54 14.44 -34.38
CA ILE A 423 -47.20 13.13 -34.49
C ILE A 423 -47.79 12.70 -33.15
N ARG A 424 -48.68 11.70 -33.18
CA ARG A 424 -49.11 11.04 -31.94
C ARG A 424 -47.94 10.26 -31.35
N GLU A 425 -47.76 10.37 -30.03
CA GLU A 425 -46.64 9.72 -29.35
C GLU A 425 -46.62 8.22 -29.62
N THR A 426 -45.57 7.76 -30.28
CA THR A 426 -45.38 6.35 -30.66
C THR A 426 -43.95 5.96 -30.32
N GLU A 427 -43.74 4.94 -29.49
CA GLU A 427 -42.41 4.50 -29.01
C GLU A 427 -41.56 5.63 -28.35
N GLY A 428 -42.21 6.67 -27.82
CA GLY A 428 -41.55 7.83 -27.19
C GLY A 428 -41.06 8.91 -28.16
N PHE A 429 -41.50 8.88 -29.43
CA PHE A 429 -41.28 9.94 -30.42
C PHE A 429 -42.51 10.82 -30.57
N THR A 430 -42.32 12.14 -30.67
CA THR A 430 -43.40 13.14 -30.72
C THR A 430 -43.43 13.98 -31.98
N SER A 431 -42.33 14.00 -32.73
CA SER A 431 -42.23 14.79 -33.97
C SER A 431 -41.54 13.98 -35.06
N ILE A 432 -41.80 14.33 -36.32
CA ILE A 432 -41.12 13.77 -37.49
C ILE A 432 -40.56 14.88 -38.37
N VAL A 433 -39.55 14.53 -39.16
CA VAL A 433 -39.01 15.37 -40.24
C VAL A 433 -38.86 14.51 -41.48
N THR A 434 -39.38 15.00 -42.60
CA THR A 434 -39.15 14.39 -43.91
C THR A 434 -38.13 15.24 -44.68
N LEU A 435 -36.91 14.73 -44.88
CA LEU A 435 -35.84 15.50 -45.54
C LEU A 435 -36.17 15.87 -46.99
N GLY A 436 -37.00 15.07 -47.67
CA GLY A 436 -37.44 15.34 -49.05
C GLY A 436 -38.36 16.55 -49.20
N GLU A 437 -38.97 17.05 -48.11
CA GLU A 437 -39.87 18.20 -48.13
C GLU A 437 -39.14 19.53 -47.95
N VAL A 438 -37.89 19.50 -47.47
CA VAL A 438 -37.04 20.69 -47.31
C VAL A 438 -36.43 21.10 -48.65
N LYS A 439 -37.01 22.13 -49.28
CA LYS A 439 -36.63 22.58 -50.63
C LYS A 439 -35.34 23.41 -50.67
N ASP A 440 -35.00 24.12 -49.60
CA ASP A 440 -33.79 24.95 -49.54
C ASP A 440 -32.57 24.06 -49.19
N PRO A 441 -31.56 23.94 -50.08
CA PRO A 441 -30.37 23.13 -49.83
C PRO A 441 -29.54 23.60 -48.63
N TYR A 442 -29.64 24.88 -48.25
CA TYR A 442 -28.98 25.39 -47.05
C TYR A 442 -29.70 24.90 -45.78
N GLU A 443 -31.01 25.06 -45.72
CA GLU A 443 -31.85 24.58 -44.61
C GLU A 443 -31.74 23.06 -44.47
N LEU A 444 -31.75 22.32 -45.59
CA LEU A 444 -31.55 20.87 -45.62
C LEU A 444 -30.22 20.47 -44.95
N ARG A 445 -29.14 21.23 -45.18
CA ARG A 445 -27.83 20.97 -44.58
C ARG A 445 -27.85 21.20 -43.07
N VAL A 446 -28.51 22.28 -42.62
CA VAL A 446 -28.67 22.60 -41.20
C VAL A 446 -29.49 21.52 -40.49
N VAL A 447 -30.66 21.18 -41.03
CA VAL A 447 -31.54 20.12 -40.51
C VAL A 447 -30.79 18.79 -40.45
N ARG A 448 -30.06 18.41 -41.51
CA ARG A 448 -29.30 17.16 -41.52
C ARG A 448 -28.18 17.12 -40.47
N ARG A 449 -27.48 18.23 -40.23
CA ARG A 449 -26.45 18.30 -39.17
C ARG A 449 -27.05 18.08 -37.78
N VAL A 450 -28.19 18.71 -37.51
CA VAL A 450 -28.88 18.58 -36.21
C VAL A 450 -29.49 17.18 -36.04
N LEU A 451 -30.09 16.61 -37.09
CA LEU A 451 -30.59 15.22 -37.04
C LEU A 451 -29.46 14.22 -36.84
N ASN A 452 -28.32 14.41 -37.50
CA ASN A 452 -27.14 13.57 -37.27
C ASN A 452 -26.63 13.67 -35.83
N ALA A 453 -26.54 14.89 -35.29
CA ALA A 453 -26.16 15.10 -33.89
C ALA A 453 -27.14 14.43 -32.92
N GLY A 454 -28.46 14.59 -33.15
CA GLY A 454 -29.50 13.94 -32.35
C GLY A 454 -29.50 12.41 -32.47
N ALA A 455 -29.16 11.86 -33.64
CA ALA A 455 -29.06 10.41 -33.86
C ALA A 455 -27.89 9.79 -33.07
N THR A 456 -26.77 10.50 -32.90
CA THR A 456 -25.64 10.00 -32.09
C THR A 456 -25.98 9.73 -30.62
N VAL A 457 -27.00 10.40 -30.09
CA VAL A 457 -27.47 10.26 -28.69
C VAL A 457 -28.83 9.53 -28.63
N GLY A 458 -29.30 8.94 -29.74
CA GLY A 458 -30.57 8.21 -29.79
C GLY A 458 -31.83 9.07 -29.64
N ALA A 459 -31.71 10.39 -29.77
CA ALA A 459 -32.83 11.33 -29.75
C ALA A 459 -33.57 11.41 -31.10
N VAL A 460 -32.93 10.92 -32.16
CA VAL A 460 -33.48 10.80 -33.52
C VAL A 460 -33.31 9.38 -34.02
N ALA A 461 -34.34 8.83 -34.66
CA ALA A 461 -34.27 7.53 -35.32
C ALA A 461 -34.89 7.61 -36.73
N PRO A 462 -34.35 6.89 -37.73
CA PRO A 462 -35.01 6.77 -39.03
C PRO A 462 -36.35 6.02 -38.87
N ASP A 463 -37.38 6.46 -39.61
CA ASP A 463 -38.62 5.71 -39.73
C ASP A 463 -38.34 4.39 -40.47
N LYS A 464 -38.96 3.30 -40.02
CA LYS A 464 -38.80 1.96 -40.61
C LYS A 464 -39.60 1.81 -41.91
N ASN A 465 -40.62 2.64 -42.12
CA ASN A 465 -41.59 2.47 -43.20
C ASN A 465 -41.42 3.44 -44.37
N VAL A 466 -40.73 4.56 -44.15
CA VAL A 466 -40.59 5.63 -45.14
C VAL A 466 -39.14 6.11 -45.19
N ASP A 467 -38.52 5.98 -46.35
CA ASP A 467 -37.18 6.50 -46.61
C ASP A 467 -37.17 8.04 -46.48
N ASP A 468 -36.04 8.60 -46.01
CA ASP A 468 -35.86 10.03 -45.74
C ASP A 468 -36.75 10.65 -44.65
N ARG A 469 -37.46 9.84 -43.87
CA ARG A 469 -38.22 10.29 -42.69
C ARG A 469 -37.52 9.91 -41.38
N TYR A 470 -37.49 10.85 -40.45
CA TYR A 470 -36.87 10.69 -39.14
C TYR A 470 -37.83 11.04 -38.01
N CYS A 471 -37.92 10.17 -37.02
CA CYS A 471 -38.70 10.35 -35.80
C CYS A 471 -37.83 10.98 -34.69
N ILE A 472 -38.39 11.92 -33.94
CA ILE A 472 -37.70 12.76 -32.98
C ILE A 472 -38.34 12.64 -31.59
N ARG A 473 -37.50 12.43 -30.58
CA ARG A 473 -37.91 12.38 -29.16
C ARG A 473 -38.13 13.79 -28.60
N PRO A 474 -38.99 13.95 -27.56
CA PRO A 474 -39.25 15.23 -26.89
C PRO A 474 -37.99 15.98 -26.45
N VAL A 475 -36.97 15.24 -25.99
CA VAL A 475 -35.75 15.83 -25.43
C VAL A 475 -35.02 16.69 -26.46
N LEU A 476 -34.97 16.30 -27.75
CA LEU A 476 -34.35 17.12 -28.80
C LEU A 476 -35.15 18.41 -29.03
N TYR A 477 -36.48 18.31 -29.08
CA TYR A 477 -37.36 19.46 -29.22
C TYR A 477 -37.17 20.47 -28.07
N GLU A 478 -37.17 19.99 -26.83
CA GLU A 478 -36.89 20.81 -25.65
C GLU A 478 -35.52 21.49 -25.69
N THR A 479 -34.48 20.76 -26.13
CA THR A 479 -33.13 21.35 -26.24
C THR A 479 -33.08 22.45 -27.31
N LEU A 480 -33.73 22.26 -28.46
CA LEU A 480 -33.79 23.28 -29.51
C LEU A 480 -34.53 24.53 -29.04
N LEU A 481 -35.65 24.39 -28.32
CA LEU A 481 -36.36 25.51 -27.70
C LEU A 481 -35.52 26.23 -26.65
N THR A 482 -34.78 25.48 -25.83
CA THR A 482 -33.90 26.06 -24.80
C THR A 482 -32.78 26.88 -25.44
N ILE A 483 -32.17 26.38 -26.52
CA ILE A 483 -31.13 27.09 -27.26
C ILE A 483 -31.73 28.33 -27.95
N LEU A 484 -32.90 28.20 -28.60
CA LEU A 484 -33.59 29.32 -29.23
C LEU A 484 -33.88 30.46 -28.24
N ALA A 485 -34.34 30.11 -27.02
CA ALA A 485 -34.63 31.06 -25.96
C ALA A 485 -33.37 31.71 -25.36
N GLY A 486 -32.26 30.96 -25.26
CA GLY A 486 -31.02 31.41 -24.65
C GLY A 486 -30.05 32.16 -25.58
N SER A 487 -30.14 31.95 -26.90
CA SER A 487 -29.23 32.54 -27.89
C SER A 487 -29.71 33.90 -28.39
N GLN A 488 -28.78 34.86 -28.55
CA GLN A 488 -29.07 36.18 -29.14
C GLN A 488 -29.15 36.11 -30.67
N PRO A 489 -29.98 36.93 -31.32
CA PRO A 489 -30.08 36.97 -32.79
C PRO A 489 -28.77 37.50 -33.42
N SER A 490 -28.34 36.86 -34.50
CA SER A 490 -27.10 37.18 -35.21
C SER A 490 -27.37 38.13 -36.39
N PRO A 491 -26.86 39.37 -36.38
CA PRO A 491 -27.02 40.30 -37.50
C PRO A 491 -26.24 39.86 -38.76
N GLN A 492 -25.24 38.98 -38.60
CA GLN A 492 -24.41 38.47 -39.70
C GLN A 492 -25.11 37.37 -40.50
N TYR A 493 -26.09 36.68 -39.91
CA TYR A 493 -26.82 35.58 -40.56
C TYR A 493 -27.47 36.00 -41.88
N ALA A 494 -28.12 37.18 -41.91
CA ALA A 494 -28.78 37.68 -43.13
C ALA A 494 -27.79 37.97 -44.28
N ILE A 495 -26.58 38.41 -43.95
CA ILE A 495 -25.52 38.73 -44.91
C ILE A 495 -24.93 37.44 -45.47
N GLU A 496 -24.59 36.48 -44.60
CA GLU A 496 -24.02 35.19 -45.01
C GLU A 496 -25.01 34.33 -45.81
N ARG A 497 -26.30 34.36 -45.45
CA ARG A 497 -27.36 33.69 -46.22
C ARG A 497 -27.46 34.22 -47.65
N GLY A 498 -27.19 35.51 -47.87
CA GLY A 498 -27.16 36.14 -49.19
C GLY A 498 -26.04 35.59 -50.11
N PHE A 499 -24.83 35.43 -49.57
CA PHE A 499 -23.67 34.95 -50.34
C PHE A 499 -23.81 33.48 -50.82
N VAL A 500 -24.48 32.62 -50.05
CA VAL A 500 -24.66 31.21 -50.41
C VAL A 500 -25.66 31.02 -51.58
N LEU A 501 -26.59 31.96 -51.78
CA LEU A 501 -27.56 31.91 -52.87
C LEU A 501 -26.98 32.41 -54.22
N GLU A 502 -25.96 33.28 -54.20
CA GLU A 502 -25.30 33.82 -55.40
C GLU A 502 -24.28 32.85 -56.05
N ASP A 503 -23.80 31.85 -55.31
CA ASP A 503 -22.76 30.90 -55.76
C ASP A 503 -23.27 29.85 -56.79
N ARG A 504 -24.51 29.98 -57.28
CA ARG A 504 -25.11 29.10 -58.30
C ARG A 504 -24.61 29.36 -59.74
N THR A 505 -23.75 30.35 -59.98
CA THR A 505 -23.27 30.70 -61.34
C THR A 505 -21.78 30.42 -61.61
N ARG A 506 -21.04 29.78 -60.71
CA ARG A 506 -19.67 29.36 -61.00
C ARG A 506 -19.59 27.89 -61.42
N SER A 507 -19.14 27.70 -62.65
CA SER A 507 -18.87 26.41 -63.28
C SER A 507 -17.86 25.58 -62.48
N VAL A 508 -18.19 24.30 -62.34
CA VAL A 508 -17.39 23.20 -61.80
C VAL A 508 -15.92 23.30 -62.27
N ILE A 509 -15.00 23.46 -61.31
CA ILE A 509 -13.57 23.26 -61.56
C ILE A 509 -13.30 21.76 -61.54
N ASP A 510 -12.98 21.24 -62.71
CA ASP A 510 -12.55 19.88 -62.98
C ASP A 510 -11.21 19.59 -62.26
N GLY A 511 -11.11 18.44 -61.62
CA GLY A 511 -9.95 18.05 -60.81
C GLY A 511 -8.73 17.70 -61.69
N GLY A 512 -7.87 18.68 -61.92
CA GLY A 512 -6.67 18.55 -62.75
C GLY A 512 -5.53 17.75 -62.11
N ARG A 513 -4.94 16.86 -62.91
CA ARG A 513 -3.73 16.06 -62.64
C ARG A 513 -2.47 16.94 -62.52
N LEU A 514 -1.56 16.52 -61.64
CA LEU A 514 -0.21 17.07 -61.49
C LEU A 514 0.63 16.74 -62.72
N ASN A 515 1.09 17.76 -63.45
CA ASN A 515 2.37 17.75 -64.15
C ASN A 515 2.87 19.18 -64.37
N GLU A 516 4.18 19.30 -64.28
CA GLU A 516 5.01 20.50 -64.23
C GLU A 516 4.71 21.51 -65.34
N ALA A 517 4.35 22.72 -64.94
CA ALA A 517 4.59 23.93 -65.70
C ALA A 517 4.98 25.03 -64.72
N THR A 518 6.26 25.40 -64.76
CA THR A 518 6.81 26.60 -64.13
C THR A 518 6.03 27.81 -64.60
N ALA A 519 5.26 28.41 -63.70
CA ALA A 519 4.65 29.72 -63.89
C ALA A 519 5.28 30.67 -62.88
N GLU A 520 6.02 31.63 -63.41
CA GLU A 520 6.64 32.74 -62.71
C GLU A 520 5.63 33.42 -61.77
N LEU A 521 6.00 33.55 -60.49
CA LEU A 521 5.22 34.30 -59.52
C LEU A 521 5.29 35.80 -59.88
N PRO A 522 4.16 36.46 -60.23
CA PRO A 522 4.13 37.90 -60.30
C PRO A 522 4.31 38.48 -58.89
N LEU A 523 5.15 39.51 -58.80
CA LEU A 523 5.36 40.30 -57.60
C LEU A 523 4.04 40.78 -56.97
N GLU A 524 4.05 40.79 -55.63
CA GLU A 524 3.22 41.60 -54.72
C GLU A 524 1.94 42.22 -55.30
N GLN A 525 0.80 41.59 -55.00
CA GLN A 525 -0.39 42.34 -54.65
C GLN A 525 -0.83 41.90 -53.25
N GLN A 526 -0.43 42.71 -52.26
CA GLN A 526 -0.99 42.68 -50.92
C GLN A 526 -2.53 42.72 -51.03
N PRO A 527 -3.28 41.88 -50.30
CA PRO A 527 -4.70 42.09 -50.17
C PRO A 527 -4.91 43.45 -49.49
N GLN A 528 -5.59 44.37 -50.16
CA GLN A 528 -6.03 45.64 -49.56
C GLN A 528 -6.89 45.32 -48.34
N ARG A 529 -6.25 45.38 -47.19
CA ARG A 529 -6.87 45.31 -45.87
C ARG A 529 -7.65 46.61 -45.72
N LEU A 530 -8.98 46.52 -45.65
CA LEU A 530 -9.83 47.62 -45.22
C LEU A 530 -9.24 48.23 -43.95
N GLU A 531 -8.76 49.47 -44.05
CA GLU A 531 -8.23 50.24 -42.94
C GLU A 531 -9.34 50.42 -41.89
N ARG A 532 -9.23 49.67 -40.79
CA ARG A 532 -9.74 50.15 -39.51
C ARG A 532 -8.73 51.18 -39.00
N PRO A 533 -9.15 52.39 -38.62
CA PRO A 533 -8.22 53.37 -38.08
C PRO A 533 -7.72 52.87 -36.72
N GLN A 534 -6.58 52.19 -36.72
CA GLN A 534 -5.79 51.94 -35.52
C GLN A 534 -4.61 52.89 -35.55
N ALA A 535 -4.87 54.11 -35.12
CA ALA A 535 -3.82 54.93 -34.54
C ALA A 535 -3.41 54.30 -33.21
N LYS A 536 -2.31 53.54 -33.21
CA LYS A 536 -1.28 53.49 -32.16
C LYS A 536 -0.04 52.81 -32.74
N LEU A 537 1.09 53.45 -32.50
CA LEU A 537 2.36 53.35 -33.20
C LEU A 537 2.94 51.92 -33.18
N ALA A 538 3.70 51.55 -34.22
CA ALA A 538 4.75 50.55 -34.08
C ALA A 538 5.75 51.09 -33.03
N GLU A 539 5.71 50.55 -31.81
CA GLU A 539 6.43 51.13 -30.67
C GLU A 539 7.95 50.89 -30.68
N MET A 540 8.46 49.91 -31.43
CA MET A 540 9.91 49.59 -31.46
C MET A 540 10.38 49.09 -32.83
N SER A 541 11.63 49.42 -33.21
CA SER A 541 12.31 48.88 -34.39
C SER A 541 12.84 47.45 -34.14
N GLN A 542 13.13 46.70 -35.21
CA GLN A 542 13.65 45.32 -35.09
C GLN A 542 14.97 45.26 -34.32
N GLU A 543 15.87 46.21 -34.52
CA GLU A 543 17.14 46.31 -33.77
C GLU A 543 16.90 46.52 -32.26
N GLN A 544 15.89 47.29 -31.90
CA GLN A 544 15.52 47.52 -30.49
C GLN A 544 14.88 46.28 -29.86
N ILE A 545 14.15 45.48 -30.64
CA ILE A 545 13.59 44.20 -30.21
C ILE A 545 14.71 43.22 -29.90
N ASP A 546 15.68 43.06 -30.81
CA ASP A 546 16.79 42.14 -30.64
C ASP A 546 17.68 42.55 -29.44
N GLN A 547 17.95 43.84 -29.28
CA GLN A 547 18.70 44.37 -28.12
C GLN A 547 17.97 44.11 -26.80
N TRP A 548 16.66 44.35 -26.75
CA TRP A 548 15.84 44.11 -25.56
C TRP A 548 15.76 42.62 -25.21
N GLN A 549 15.66 41.75 -26.23
CA GLN A 549 15.66 40.30 -26.04
C GLN A 549 16.98 39.79 -25.46
N VAL A 550 18.12 40.26 -25.97
CA VAL A 550 19.45 39.91 -25.44
C VAL A 550 19.60 40.41 -24.01
N TYR A 551 19.18 41.64 -23.72
CA TYR A 551 19.21 42.21 -22.38
C TYR A 551 18.38 41.39 -21.38
N CYS A 552 17.12 41.08 -21.72
CA CYS A 552 16.26 40.26 -20.86
C CYS A 552 16.88 38.89 -20.58
N ARG A 553 17.45 38.24 -21.60
CA ARG A 553 18.11 36.94 -21.46
C ARG A 553 19.34 37.03 -20.55
N GLN A 554 20.13 38.09 -20.67
CA GLN A 554 21.32 38.32 -19.85
C GLN A 554 20.95 38.57 -18.38
N GLU A 555 19.93 39.37 -18.10
CA GLU A 555 19.45 39.63 -16.73
C GLU A 555 18.92 38.36 -16.06
N LEU A 556 18.13 37.55 -16.78
CA LEU A 556 17.59 36.31 -16.24
C LEU A 556 18.68 35.26 -15.97
N LEU A 557 19.60 35.05 -16.92
CA LEU A 557 20.74 34.15 -16.70
C LEU A 557 21.67 34.65 -15.58
N GLY A 558 21.93 35.95 -15.54
CA GLY A 558 22.76 36.58 -14.52
C GLY A 558 22.19 36.42 -13.10
N SER A 559 20.86 36.42 -12.96
CA SER A 559 20.20 36.21 -11.66
C SER A 559 20.50 34.84 -11.03
N ILE A 560 20.79 33.83 -11.86
CA ILE A 560 21.15 32.47 -11.44
C ILE A 560 22.66 32.18 -11.59
N ASN A 561 23.47 33.23 -11.63
CA ASN A 561 24.93 33.21 -11.79
C ASN A 561 25.43 32.57 -13.10
N LEU A 562 24.62 32.59 -14.16
CA LEU A 562 25.00 32.09 -15.48
C LEU A 562 25.31 33.23 -16.43
N ASP A 563 26.34 33.04 -17.26
CA ASP A 563 26.69 33.98 -18.32
C ASP A 563 26.22 33.49 -19.69
N ILE A 564 25.74 34.42 -20.52
CA ILE A 564 25.12 34.11 -21.81
C ILE A 564 26.09 33.41 -22.76
N GLU A 565 27.37 33.81 -22.77
CA GLU A 565 28.40 33.23 -23.63
C GLU A 565 28.69 31.78 -23.24
N THR A 566 28.79 31.51 -21.94
CA THR A 566 29.05 30.16 -21.42
C THR A 566 27.90 29.19 -21.73
N VAL A 567 26.66 29.66 -21.62
CA VAL A 567 25.47 28.85 -21.91
C VAL A 567 25.37 28.55 -23.40
N ASP A 568 25.57 29.56 -24.26
CA ASP A 568 25.51 29.38 -25.71
C ASP A 568 26.63 28.46 -26.22
N GLN A 569 27.83 28.54 -25.66
CA GLN A 569 28.94 27.66 -26.00
C GLN A 569 28.66 26.20 -25.62
N ARG A 570 28.16 25.96 -24.39
CA ARG A 570 27.88 24.59 -23.88
C ARG A 570 26.65 23.95 -24.53
N LEU A 571 25.64 24.75 -24.89
CA LEU A 571 24.41 24.28 -25.52
C LEU A 571 24.42 24.40 -27.05
N GLN A 572 25.58 24.69 -27.66
CA GLN A 572 25.72 24.86 -29.11
C GLN A 572 25.38 23.57 -29.87
N SER A 573 25.78 22.40 -29.34
CA SER A 573 25.56 21.12 -30.00
C SER A 573 24.34 20.38 -29.44
N GLN A 574 23.53 19.81 -30.34
CA GLN A 574 22.38 18.98 -29.95
C GLN A 574 22.81 17.72 -29.16
N ALA A 575 24.01 17.21 -29.43
CA ALA A 575 24.59 16.08 -28.72
C ALA A 575 24.97 16.43 -27.26
N ALA A 576 25.48 17.64 -27.00
CA ALA A 576 25.73 18.10 -25.64
C ALA A 576 24.41 18.27 -24.88
N ARG A 577 23.39 18.87 -25.50
CA ARG A 577 22.05 19.03 -24.89
C ARG A 577 21.47 17.69 -24.42
N SER A 578 21.52 16.66 -25.27
CA SER A 578 20.99 15.34 -24.91
C SER A 578 21.81 14.64 -23.81
N ALA A 579 23.15 14.78 -23.85
CA ALA A 579 24.04 14.20 -22.84
C ALA A 579 23.87 14.86 -21.47
N ILE A 580 23.75 16.20 -21.42
CA ILE A 580 23.44 16.97 -20.20
C ILE A 580 22.13 16.48 -19.59
N MET A 581 21.08 16.38 -20.41
CA MET A 581 19.75 16.00 -19.93
C MET A 581 19.74 14.54 -19.43
N GLN A 582 20.56 13.67 -20.04
CA GLN A 582 20.76 12.32 -19.51
C GLN A 582 21.47 12.31 -18.16
N ALA A 583 22.51 13.13 -17.97
CA ALA A 583 23.17 13.29 -16.67
C ALA A 583 22.20 13.83 -15.60
N TYR A 584 21.38 14.82 -15.95
CA TYR A 584 20.36 15.38 -15.06
C TYR A 584 19.33 14.34 -14.64
N LYS A 585 18.85 13.53 -15.60
CA LYS A 585 17.97 12.38 -15.31
C LYS A 585 18.62 11.36 -14.38
N SER A 586 19.93 11.10 -14.51
CA SER A 586 20.64 10.19 -13.62
C SER A 586 20.72 10.73 -12.19
N LEU A 587 20.94 12.04 -12.01
CA LEU A 587 20.87 12.67 -10.68
C LEU A 587 19.47 12.55 -10.07
N LEU A 588 18.41 12.81 -10.85
CA LEU A 588 17.03 12.60 -10.40
C LEU A 588 16.75 11.13 -10.07
N ALA A 589 17.34 10.18 -10.82
CA ALA A 589 17.21 8.76 -10.52
C ALA A 589 17.81 8.41 -9.15
N VAL A 590 18.94 9.03 -8.79
CA VAL A 590 19.57 8.88 -7.47
C VAL A 590 18.70 9.50 -6.38
N SER A 591 18.04 10.64 -6.63
CA SER A 591 17.18 11.28 -5.63
C SER A 591 15.93 10.46 -5.28
N TYR A 592 15.38 9.67 -6.21
CA TYR A 592 14.29 8.74 -5.87
C TYR A 592 14.70 7.65 -4.86
N SER A 593 16.00 7.34 -4.76
CA SER A 593 16.51 6.38 -3.77
C SER A 593 16.86 7.00 -2.42
N ASN A 594 16.96 8.33 -2.33
CA ASN A 594 17.34 9.05 -1.12
C ASN A 594 16.41 10.25 -0.89
N ALA A 595 15.50 10.12 0.08
CA ALA A 595 14.47 11.13 0.37
C ALA A 595 15.06 12.49 0.78
N ASN A 596 16.20 12.51 1.48
CA ASN A 596 16.87 13.75 1.89
C ASN A 596 17.40 14.50 0.65
N LEU A 597 18.05 13.77 -0.27
CA LEU A 597 18.52 14.34 -1.53
C LEU A 597 17.36 14.92 -2.38
N ALA A 598 16.22 14.23 -2.43
CA ALA A 598 15.04 14.72 -3.13
C ALA A 598 14.52 16.04 -2.52
N ASN A 599 14.49 16.15 -1.19
CA ASN A 599 14.07 17.37 -0.51
C ASN A 599 15.03 18.54 -0.74
N TYR A 600 16.35 18.30 -0.71
CA TYR A 600 17.34 19.35 -0.99
C TYR A 600 17.28 19.82 -2.44
N LEU A 601 17.11 18.90 -3.40
CA LEU A 601 16.91 19.26 -4.81
C LEU A 601 15.66 20.11 -5.03
N ASP A 602 14.52 19.73 -4.44
CA ASP A 602 13.28 20.50 -4.53
C ASP A 602 13.41 21.88 -3.88
N THR A 603 14.10 21.97 -2.74
CA THR A 603 14.36 23.25 -2.05
C THR A 603 15.21 24.17 -2.92
N PHE A 604 16.31 23.66 -3.48
CA PHE A 604 17.18 24.44 -4.38
C PHE A 604 16.43 24.92 -5.63
N GLN A 605 15.61 24.06 -6.25
CA GLN A 605 14.82 24.44 -7.42
C GLN A 605 13.80 25.54 -7.11
N LYS A 606 13.15 25.48 -5.94
CA LYS A 606 12.23 26.52 -5.48
C LYS A 606 12.93 27.85 -5.22
N GLU A 607 14.10 27.82 -4.59
CA GLU A 607 14.91 29.03 -4.36
C GLU A 607 15.35 29.67 -5.69
N GLN A 608 15.82 28.86 -6.65
CA GLN A 608 16.17 29.33 -8.00
C GLN A 608 14.95 29.91 -8.75
N GLY A 609 13.79 29.26 -8.63
CA GLY A 609 12.53 29.75 -9.20
C GLY A 609 12.13 31.11 -8.65
N GLN A 610 12.24 31.32 -7.33
CA GLN A 610 11.94 32.60 -6.70
C GLN A 610 12.87 33.73 -7.18
N VAL A 611 14.18 33.44 -7.32
CA VAL A 611 15.14 34.42 -7.83
C VAL A 611 14.84 34.81 -9.28
N LEU A 612 14.45 33.84 -10.11
CA LEU A 612 14.02 34.09 -11.49
C LEU A 612 12.72 34.89 -11.55
N ASP A 613 11.72 34.55 -10.74
CA ASP A 613 10.46 35.29 -10.64
C ASP A 613 10.70 36.75 -10.25
N ASP A 614 11.57 37.02 -9.27
CA ASP A 614 11.95 38.37 -8.87
C ASP A 614 12.67 39.14 -9.99
N ALA A 615 13.49 38.46 -10.80
CA ALA A 615 14.12 39.05 -11.98
C ALA A 615 13.10 39.35 -13.09
N ILE A 616 12.15 38.44 -13.33
CA ILE A 616 11.05 38.61 -14.28
C ILE A 616 10.18 39.81 -13.87
N GLN A 617 9.82 39.92 -12.59
CA GLN A 617 9.04 41.07 -12.09
C GLN A 617 9.78 42.40 -12.30
N ARG A 618 11.11 42.43 -12.09
CA ARG A 618 11.93 43.62 -12.39
C ARG A 618 11.90 43.98 -13.88
N LEU A 619 12.07 43.00 -14.77
CA LEU A 619 11.98 43.21 -16.22
C LEU A 619 10.58 43.70 -16.66
N TYR A 620 9.52 43.21 -16.00
CA TYR A 620 8.15 43.67 -16.23
C TYR A 620 7.93 45.12 -15.80
N ILE A 621 8.54 45.55 -14.69
CA ILE A 621 8.51 46.94 -14.23
C ILE A 621 9.25 47.83 -15.23
N GLU A 622 10.42 47.41 -15.70
CA GLU A 622 11.22 48.14 -16.70
C GLU A 622 10.56 48.19 -18.09
N ALA A 623 9.80 47.15 -18.45
CA ALA A 623 9.01 47.13 -19.67
C ALA A 623 7.89 48.19 -19.67
N GLY A 624 7.46 48.67 -18.50
CA GLY A 624 6.46 49.72 -18.36
C GLY A 624 5.12 49.34 -19.00
N GLU A 625 4.45 50.27 -19.68
CA GLU A 625 3.17 50.01 -20.38
C GLU A 625 3.35 49.45 -21.81
N SER A 626 4.58 49.23 -22.27
CA SER A 626 4.82 48.76 -23.64
C SER A 626 4.46 47.29 -23.79
N ASN A 627 3.43 47.01 -24.59
CA ASN A 627 2.96 45.65 -24.82
C ASN A 627 4.00 44.78 -25.54
N THR A 628 4.80 45.37 -26.44
CA THR A 628 5.85 44.64 -27.18
C THR A 628 6.98 44.20 -26.26
N LYS A 629 7.46 45.07 -25.36
CA LYS A 629 8.50 44.71 -24.37
C LYS A 629 8.03 43.60 -23.43
N ARG A 630 6.79 43.67 -22.94
CA ARG A 630 6.20 42.64 -22.09
C ARG A 630 6.10 41.28 -22.80
N GLN A 631 5.65 41.27 -24.06
CA GLN A 631 5.61 40.05 -24.87
C GLN A 631 7.00 39.44 -25.10
N ILE A 632 8.05 40.27 -25.22
CA ILE A 632 9.43 39.77 -25.33
C ILE A 632 9.88 39.15 -24.01
N VAL A 633 9.54 39.74 -22.85
CA VAL A 633 9.82 39.14 -21.54
C VAL A 633 9.15 37.76 -21.43
N ASP A 634 7.87 37.64 -21.81
CA ASP A 634 7.16 36.35 -21.84
C ASP A 634 7.86 35.32 -22.74
N LEU A 635 8.31 35.73 -23.93
CA LEU A 635 8.97 34.83 -24.86
C LEU A 635 10.30 34.33 -24.32
N VAL A 636 11.09 35.21 -23.70
CA VAL A 636 12.38 34.84 -23.09
C VAL A 636 12.16 33.96 -21.86
N GLN A 637 11.17 34.26 -21.02
CA GLN A 637 10.79 33.45 -19.87
C GLN A 637 10.44 32.02 -20.30
N ASN A 638 9.48 31.86 -21.22
CA ASN A 638 9.05 30.53 -21.69
C ASN A 638 10.23 29.71 -22.23
N ARG A 639 11.14 30.36 -22.98
CA ARG A 639 12.32 29.69 -23.52
C ARG A 639 13.32 29.29 -22.43
N MET A 640 13.49 30.11 -21.40
CA MET A 640 14.34 29.75 -20.25
C MET A 640 13.74 28.61 -19.44
N GLU A 641 12.43 28.58 -19.22
CA GLU A 641 11.74 27.47 -18.54
C GLU A 641 11.94 26.15 -19.30
N GLU A 642 11.84 26.16 -20.63
CA GLU A 642 12.12 24.98 -21.49
C GLU A 642 13.57 24.49 -21.35
N ASP A 643 14.52 25.42 -21.31
CA ASP A 643 15.95 25.10 -21.23
C ASP A 643 16.45 24.88 -19.80
N HIS A 644 15.60 25.05 -18.77
CA HIS A 644 15.98 25.06 -17.35
C HIS A 644 16.77 23.83 -16.88
N ALA A 645 16.31 22.65 -17.29
CA ALA A 645 16.97 21.40 -16.94
C ALA A 645 18.40 21.27 -17.54
N HIS A 646 18.72 22.03 -18.60
CA HIS A 646 20.00 21.93 -19.29
C HIS A 646 21.12 22.71 -18.58
N TYR A 647 20.79 23.76 -17.82
CA TYR A 647 21.81 24.54 -17.12
C TYR A 647 21.85 24.29 -15.61
N MET A 648 20.90 23.52 -15.06
CA MET A 648 20.86 23.12 -13.64
C MET A 648 22.09 22.35 -13.15
N LEU A 649 22.78 21.61 -14.03
CA LEU A 649 24.01 20.88 -13.69
C LEU A 649 25.28 21.72 -13.86
N PHE A 650 25.19 22.95 -14.34
CA PHE A 650 26.37 23.78 -14.56
C PHE A 650 27.00 24.13 -13.21
N PRO A 651 28.34 24.11 -13.10
CA PRO A 651 29.03 24.40 -11.85
C PRO A 651 28.68 25.79 -11.30
N GLU A 652 28.42 26.75 -12.19
CA GLU A 652 28.06 28.13 -11.85
C GLU A 652 26.66 28.25 -11.23
N SER A 653 25.74 27.33 -11.55
CA SER A 653 24.42 27.27 -10.89
C SER A 653 24.55 26.94 -9.40
N GLY A 654 25.63 26.26 -8.99
CA GLY A 654 25.90 25.91 -7.59
C GLY A 654 25.10 24.73 -7.04
N MET A 655 24.26 24.06 -7.84
CA MET A 655 23.38 22.99 -7.36
C MET A 655 24.14 21.85 -6.66
N ILE A 656 25.17 21.29 -7.30
CA ILE A 656 25.93 20.16 -6.73
C ILE A 656 26.66 20.59 -5.44
N SER A 657 27.19 21.82 -5.39
CA SER A 657 27.84 22.36 -4.21
C SER A 657 26.85 22.53 -3.05
N TYR A 658 25.65 23.06 -3.32
CA TYR A 658 24.57 23.17 -2.34
C TYR A 658 24.18 21.80 -1.76
N LEU A 659 24.01 20.78 -2.60
CA LEU A 659 23.67 19.43 -2.14
C LEU A 659 24.76 18.83 -1.25
N ILE A 660 26.03 19.06 -1.57
CA ILE A 660 27.17 18.62 -0.75
C ILE A 660 27.13 19.33 0.62
N GLU A 661 26.94 20.65 0.63
CA GLU A 661 26.89 21.42 1.87
C GLU A 661 25.73 21.00 2.77
N GLU A 662 24.53 20.79 2.23
CA GLU A 662 23.36 20.39 3.02
C GLU A 662 23.52 18.96 3.58
N LEU A 663 24.11 18.04 2.83
CA LEU A 663 24.48 16.73 3.35
C LEU A 663 25.54 16.82 4.46
N GLU A 664 26.54 17.70 4.34
CA GLU A 664 27.54 17.91 5.39
C GLU A 664 26.97 18.60 6.64
N ARG A 665 26.00 19.51 6.47
CA ARG A 665 25.26 20.15 7.58
C ARG A 665 24.34 19.16 8.29
N ALA A 666 23.68 18.26 7.56
CA ALA A 666 22.87 17.20 8.16
C ALA A 666 23.72 16.22 9.01
N ALA A 667 25.01 16.09 8.69
CA ALA A 667 25.96 15.20 9.39
C ALA A 667 26.49 15.75 10.73
N THR A 668 26.34 17.05 11.01
CA THR A 668 26.93 17.70 12.20
C THR A 668 26.14 17.55 13.50
N PRO A 669 24.80 17.44 13.51
CA PRO A 669 24.03 17.26 14.75
C PRO A 669 23.72 15.81 15.18
N ASP A 670 23.69 14.83 14.26
CA ASP A 670 23.51 13.39 14.56
C ASP A 670 24.85 12.62 14.43
N ASP A 671 24.93 11.36 14.89
CA ASP A 671 26.13 10.46 15.00
C ASP A 671 26.92 10.18 13.68
N GLY A 672 26.92 11.10 12.71
CA GLY A 672 27.52 11.00 11.39
C GLY A 672 26.49 10.64 10.32
N LEU A 673 26.92 10.68 9.05
CA LEU A 673 26.09 10.24 7.92
C LEU A 673 25.88 8.73 7.95
N LEU A 674 24.71 8.28 7.50
CA LEU A 674 24.51 6.86 7.19
C LEU A 674 25.51 6.43 6.10
N GLN A 675 25.89 5.14 6.09
CA GLN A 675 26.89 4.63 5.13
C GLN A 675 26.49 4.93 3.67
N GLU A 676 25.21 4.90 3.35
CA GLU A 676 24.66 5.22 2.03
C GLU A 676 24.76 6.71 1.70
N GLU A 677 24.55 7.59 2.70
CA GLU A 677 24.68 9.04 2.54
C GLU A 677 26.14 9.48 2.43
N GLN A 678 27.05 8.78 3.11
CA GLN A 678 28.48 9.03 2.97
C GLN A 678 29.00 8.63 1.57
N GLN A 679 28.51 7.51 1.02
CA GLN A 679 28.79 7.13 -0.37
C GLN A 679 28.22 8.14 -1.37
N LEU A 680 27.01 8.65 -1.12
CA LEU A 680 26.40 9.69 -1.93
C LEU A 680 27.21 11.00 -1.88
N LEU A 681 27.67 11.41 -0.70
CA LEU A 681 28.50 12.60 -0.52
C LEU A 681 29.82 12.48 -1.32
N GLU A 682 30.50 11.33 -1.23
CA GLU A 682 31.71 11.06 -2.02
C GLU A 682 31.41 11.07 -3.53
N GLN A 683 30.28 10.52 -3.94
CA GLN A 683 29.85 10.52 -5.33
C GLN A 683 29.59 11.93 -5.86
N LEU A 684 28.88 12.77 -5.10
CA LEU A 684 28.61 14.16 -5.47
C LEU A 684 29.90 15.00 -5.51
N LYS A 685 30.84 14.79 -4.59
CA LYS A 685 32.17 15.42 -4.65
C LYS A 685 32.91 15.02 -5.93
N TYR A 686 32.90 13.74 -6.28
CA TYR A 686 33.52 13.26 -7.51
C TYR A 686 32.87 13.82 -8.79
N VAL A 687 31.56 14.06 -8.77
CA VAL A 687 30.83 14.72 -9.85
C VAL A 687 31.21 16.20 -9.92
N ARG A 688 31.24 16.90 -8.78
CA ARG A 688 31.65 18.31 -8.69
C ARG A 688 33.05 18.51 -9.27
N ASP A 689 34.01 17.68 -8.87
CA ASP A 689 35.39 17.79 -9.36
C ASP A 689 35.44 17.57 -10.88
N GLY A 690 34.64 16.63 -11.42
CA GLY A 690 34.49 16.43 -12.86
C GLY A 690 33.88 17.62 -13.60
N LEU A 691 32.90 18.32 -12.99
CA LEU A 691 32.30 19.52 -13.57
C LEU A 691 33.28 20.69 -13.66
N TYR A 692 34.29 20.76 -12.79
CA TYR A 692 35.33 21.80 -12.85
C TYR A 692 36.54 21.43 -13.71
N GLU A 693 36.84 20.15 -13.89
CA GLU A 693 38.01 19.68 -14.64
C GLU A 693 37.75 19.40 -16.13
N LEU A 694 36.52 19.00 -16.49
CA LEU A 694 36.18 18.57 -17.85
C LEU A 694 35.69 19.72 -18.73
N ASP A 695 35.89 19.59 -20.05
CA ASP A 695 35.33 20.55 -21.02
C ASP A 695 33.84 20.28 -21.21
N LEU A 696 33.01 21.10 -20.57
CA LEU A 696 31.56 21.01 -20.61
C LEU A 696 30.94 21.41 -21.97
N ALA A 697 31.72 21.90 -22.93
CA ALA A 697 31.25 22.06 -24.31
C ALA A 697 31.31 20.75 -25.11
N ASP A 698 32.14 19.78 -24.69
CA ASP A 698 32.27 18.48 -25.33
C ASP A 698 31.19 17.49 -24.83
N PRO A 699 30.38 16.89 -25.74
CA PRO A 699 29.43 15.85 -25.37
C PRO A 699 30.05 14.65 -24.63
N THR A 700 31.32 14.32 -24.88
CA THR A 700 31.95 13.15 -24.23
C THR A 700 32.20 13.37 -22.74
N SER A 701 32.49 14.60 -22.33
CA SER A 701 32.63 15.00 -20.93
C SER A 701 31.35 14.79 -20.13
N TRP A 702 30.19 15.05 -20.74
CA TRP A 702 28.87 14.81 -20.12
C TRP A 702 28.54 13.32 -20.00
N ALA A 703 29.04 12.48 -20.90
CA ALA A 703 28.91 11.03 -20.78
C ALA A 703 29.72 10.50 -19.58
N GLU A 704 30.90 11.08 -19.32
CA GLU A 704 31.68 10.78 -18.13
C GLU A 704 30.96 11.23 -16.85
N ILE A 705 30.47 12.47 -16.79
CA ILE A 705 29.68 12.98 -15.66
C ILE A 705 28.46 12.08 -15.37
N ASN A 706 27.76 11.65 -16.42
CA ASN A 706 26.64 10.72 -16.31
C ASN A 706 27.07 9.36 -15.72
N GLN A 707 28.25 8.85 -16.10
CA GLN A 707 28.81 7.64 -15.50
C GLN A 707 29.18 7.85 -14.02
N ARG A 708 29.68 9.03 -13.65
CA ARG A 708 29.96 9.39 -12.24
C ARG A 708 28.67 9.47 -11.40
N LEU A 709 27.55 9.88 -12.01
CA LEU A 709 26.21 9.93 -11.38
C LEU A 709 25.48 8.57 -11.36
N ALA A 710 25.88 7.60 -12.18
CA ALA A 710 25.22 6.31 -12.23
C ALA A 710 25.34 5.55 -10.89
N PRO A 711 24.28 4.85 -10.43
CA PRO A 711 24.31 4.12 -9.16
C PRO A 711 25.40 3.05 -9.20
N ARG A 712 26.38 3.15 -8.29
CA ARG A 712 27.42 2.12 -8.14
C ARG A 712 26.76 0.83 -7.69
N LYS A 713 26.80 -0.22 -8.53
CA LYS A 713 26.44 -1.58 -8.09
C LYS A 713 27.29 -1.92 -6.86
N PRO A 714 26.72 -2.46 -5.78
CA PRO A 714 27.49 -2.84 -4.60
C PRO A 714 28.55 -3.85 -5.04
N GLN A 715 29.81 -3.44 -5.01
CA GLN A 715 30.93 -4.36 -5.13
C GLN A 715 30.86 -5.29 -3.91
N ARG A 716 30.51 -6.56 -4.15
CA ARG A 716 30.73 -7.62 -3.16
C ARG A 716 32.22 -7.70 -2.89
N TYR A 717 32.68 -7.06 -1.82
CA TYR A 717 33.99 -7.34 -1.26
C TYR A 717 33.98 -8.76 -0.66
N PRO A 718 34.84 -9.68 -1.13
CA PRO A 718 34.97 -10.99 -0.50
C PRO A 718 35.75 -10.82 0.81
N GLY A 719 35.07 -11.05 1.93
CA GLY A 719 35.69 -11.40 3.21
C GLY A 719 36.18 -10.23 4.07
N TYR A 720 35.30 -9.71 4.92
CA TYR A 720 35.72 -9.20 6.23
C TYR A 720 34.93 -9.92 7.32
N VAL A 721 35.62 -10.80 8.05
CA VAL A 721 35.15 -11.39 9.30
C VAL A 721 35.06 -10.27 10.33
N GLN A 722 33.84 -9.88 10.73
CA GLN A 722 33.65 -8.99 11.86
C GLN A 722 34.12 -9.71 13.14
N LYS A 723 35.21 -9.24 13.74
CA LYS A 723 35.50 -9.52 15.15
C LYS A 723 34.51 -8.75 16.01
N PRO A 724 33.87 -9.36 17.02
CA PRO A 724 33.01 -8.64 17.94
C PRO A 724 33.82 -7.64 18.79
N ALA A 725 33.27 -6.44 18.96
CA ALA A 725 33.86 -5.36 19.75
C ALA A 725 33.97 -5.71 21.24
N PRO A 726 34.99 -5.19 21.97
CA PRO A 726 35.17 -5.47 23.38
C PRO A 726 34.09 -4.79 24.23
N ARG A 727 33.49 -5.56 25.13
CA ARG A 727 32.63 -5.04 26.22
C ARG A 727 33.48 -4.17 27.16
N ASN A 728 33.20 -2.87 27.18
CA ASN A 728 33.69 -1.99 28.23
C ASN A 728 33.08 -2.41 29.58
N ARG A 729 33.95 -2.70 30.54
CA ARG A 729 33.64 -2.86 31.96
C ARG A 729 33.73 -1.49 32.63
N GLN A 730 32.70 -1.19 33.42
CA GLN A 730 32.68 -0.35 34.63
C GLN A 730 32.82 1.18 34.49
N SER A 731 31.71 1.86 34.81
CA SER A 731 31.58 2.63 36.07
C SER A 731 30.15 2.53 36.57
#